data_AF-A0A497GWS9-F1
#
_entry.id   AF-A0A497GWS9-F1
#
_cell.length_a   1.000
_cell.length_b   1.000
_cell.length_c   1.000
_cell.angle_alpha   90.00
_cell.angle_beta   90.00
_cell.angle_gamma   90.00
#
_symmetry.space_group_name_H-M   'P 1'
#
loop_
_entity.id
_entity.type
_entity.pdbx_description
1 polymer ?
#
loop_
_entity_poly.entity_id
_entity_poly.type
_entity_poly.pdbx_seq_one_letter_code
_entity_poly.pdbx_strand_id
1 'polypeptide(L)'
;MEILEHLLNGLKKSVVVSGSDTGYIAGTESIDEAIRPMVEGKRSALIADVTAAFESIALDEDIGTSFKPHQVAAASAVALAAVDPIGTLNKIVTKGRADVTAVGESIIVDTTSYMADFIPDNKLTVGNEAFDGQDLSASLFSSIVFNALTIEQDAVTNLFYPIVVMDSNKTGATVTAKVASIMSTVKRDISGKPIELKKESIIKNLNNTKLFTLDSNRLYPVLENDSDGRLLNPAGVSGVTRQVEVFDGVTIETAPYKTQVAVDVLGSAQTDELINRGAMDQNDSLTAHLNVEVLYFAVTGKDINDATITEYHKRIITGLPAIFTLTPTGHNKDLQLDYKTRSITWTGGKVFKADGTPTAIVDLLNLTAGYNVKVAVNLKGDANTQTGSVEVFPVKVAMDSVLDASGNAISIDSATYIKMADIFNITKVEGFDLEAFATNTNARFRGKMLTTDTYTTVYTVPVRAKLREVTAVFNNGSDGDTAGLLGQIQFNKQALTKVGLLELNTALTVLENVSADTEDYGISSRLVSKASHRESVDLTTIVDGLTSSDREADIKAALRLKIKNTALALYSTSGYNKTLEATRPGVKPTVIIGTDTNIGMYVSSFSDEIFNYEVATSNDVLMDGKLFLSFGSMGTNRNKLGDPLSFGVCFWSPETVISLQRQESGAVVQETISMPRYKHQTLMPILGLLEISGVEEVTGKIAQLNKGV
;
A
#
# COMPACT_ATOMS: atom_id res chain seq x y z
N MET A 1 -1.32 -16.67 -42.44
CA MET A 1 -0.70 -17.86 -43.04
C MET A 1 0.59 -17.45 -43.74
N GLU A 2 0.52 -16.46 -44.64
CA GLU A 2 1.68 -15.84 -45.32
C GLU A 2 2.80 -15.38 -44.35
N ILE A 3 2.46 -14.58 -43.31
CA ILE A 3 3.42 -14.14 -42.26
C ILE A 3 4.07 -15.33 -41.52
N LEU A 4 3.33 -16.43 -41.30
CA LEU A 4 3.81 -17.59 -40.57
C LEU A 4 4.83 -18.39 -41.40
N GLU A 5 4.54 -18.57 -42.68
CA GLU A 5 5.44 -19.23 -43.64
C GLU A 5 6.69 -18.38 -43.90
N HIS A 6 6.54 -17.07 -44.01
CA HIS A 6 7.68 -16.14 -44.12
C HIS A 6 8.57 -16.15 -42.88
N LEU A 7 7.99 -16.13 -41.66
CA LEU A 7 8.74 -16.28 -40.41
C LEU A 7 9.49 -17.60 -40.35
N LEU A 8 8.84 -18.71 -40.70
CA LEU A 8 9.45 -20.04 -40.68
C LEU A 8 10.60 -20.13 -41.70
N ASN A 9 10.41 -19.59 -42.91
CA ASN A 9 11.42 -19.59 -43.96
C ASN A 9 12.59 -18.63 -43.67
N GLY A 10 12.31 -17.47 -43.07
CA GLY A 10 13.31 -16.49 -42.64
C GLY A 10 14.19 -17.02 -41.50
N LEU A 11 13.60 -17.72 -40.53
CA LEU A 11 14.35 -18.38 -39.44
C LEU A 11 15.20 -19.54 -39.97
N LYS A 12 14.66 -20.37 -40.87
CA LYS A 12 15.42 -21.46 -41.54
C LYS A 12 16.62 -20.95 -42.32
N LYS A 13 16.55 -19.73 -42.85
CA LYS A 13 17.64 -19.10 -43.63
C LYS A 13 18.69 -18.43 -42.75
N SER A 14 18.28 -17.89 -41.60
CA SER A 14 19.12 -17.00 -40.76
C SER A 14 19.75 -17.73 -39.57
N VAL A 15 19.12 -18.78 -39.05
CA VAL A 15 19.59 -19.49 -37.85
C VAL A 15 20.18 -20.84 -38.26
N VAL A 16 21.51 -20.95 -38.19
CA VAL A 16 22.25 -22.19 -38.46
C VAL A 16 22.70 -22.80 -37.13
N VAL A 17 22.04 -23.86 -36.68
CA VAL A 17 22.47 -24.61 -35.49
C VAL A 17 23.35 -25.78 -35.97
N SER A 18 24.65 -25.74 -35.69
CA SER A 18 25.54 -26.86 -36.04
C SER A 18 25.36 -28.01 -35.05
N GLY A 19 25.36 -29.26 -35.53
CA GLY A 19 25.12 -30.45 -34.69
C GLY A 19 26.17 -30.70 -33.59
N SER A 20 27.30 -29.99 -33.60
CA SER A 20 28.28 -30.00 -32.52
C SER A 20 28.01 -28.95 -31.44
N ASP A 21 27.14 -27.95 -31.69
CA ASP A 21 26.82 -26.87 -30.75
C ASP A 21 25.70 -27.24 -29.76
N THR A 22 24.84 -28.19 -30.12
CA THR A 22 23.72 -28.69 -29.31
C THR A 22 24.18 -29.27 -27.96
N GLY A 23 25.27 -30.04 -27.96
CA GLY A 23 25.83 -30.65 -26.75
C GLY A 23 26.44 -29.64 -25.76
N TYR A 24 26.99 -28.51 -26.24
CA TYR A 24 27.66 -27.52 -25.38
C TYR A 24 26.71 -26.46 -24.84
N ILE A 25 25.67 -26.09 -25.60
CA ILE A 25 24.65 -25.12 -25.16
C ILE A 25 23.74 -25.73 -24.09
N ALA A 26 23.49 -27.04 -24.17
CA ALA A 26 22.66 -27.78 -23.23
C ALA A 26 23.36 -28.23 -21.94
N GLY A 27 24.68 -28.37 -21.95
CA GLY A 27 25.45 -29.07 -20.91
C GLY A 27 26.02 -28.24 -19.77
N THR A 28 25.46 -27.07 -19.40
CA THR A 28 26.12 -26.08 -18.51
C THR A 28 26.44 -26.47 -17.06
N GLU A 29 26.06 -27.67 -16.59
CA GLU A 29 26.36 -28.12 -15.22
C GLU A 29 27.60 -29.00 -15.10
N SER A 30 28.18 -29.45 -16.22
CA SER A 30 29.43 -30.22 -16.26
C SER A 30 30.52 -29.54 -17.08
N ILE A 31 30.39 -28.23 -17.33
CA ILE A 31 31.34 -27.50 -18.17
C ILE A 31 32.46 -26.97 -17.30
N ASP A 32 33.68 -27.35 -17.67
CA ASP A 32 34.92 -26.83 -17.10
C ASP A 32 34.94 -25.29 -17.15
N GLU A 33 35.48 -24.62 -16.13
CA GLU A 33 35.43 -23.16 -15.96
C GLU A 33 36.08 -22.41 -17.15
N ALA A 34 36.97 -23.10 -17.88
CA ALA A 34 37.62 -22.63 -19.10
C ALA A 34 36.68 -22.54 -20.34
N ILE A 35 35.59 -23.31 -20.40
CA ILE A 35 34.71 -23.40 -21.58
C ILE A 35 33.42 -22.56 -21.40
N ARG A 36 33.07 -22.19 -20.16
CA ARG A 36 31.94 -21.32 -19.82
C ARG A 36 31.85 -20.00 -20.64
N PRO A 37 32.94 -19.21 -20.84
CA PRO A 37 32.87 -18.00 -21.65
C PRO A 37 32.59 -18.26 -23.13
N MET A 38 33.03 -19.41 -23.67
CA MET A 38 32.69 -19.80 -25.05
C MET A 38 31.22 -20.17 -25.21
N VAL A 39 30.62 -20.82 -24.21
CA VAL A 39 29.20 -21.20 -24.21
C VAL A 39 28.30 -19.97 -24.03
N GLU A 40 28.68 -19.05 -23.14
CA GLU A 40 27.99 -17.76 -22.97
C GLU A 40 28.12 -16.87 -24.23
N GLY A 41 29.27 -16.91 -24.91
CA GLY A 41 29.47 -16.27 -26.20
C GLY A 41 28.56 -16.84 -27.30
N LYS A 42 28.45 -18.17 -27.39
CA LYS A 42 27.55 -18.84 -28.36
C LYS A 42 26.07 -18.64 -28.04
N ARG A 43 25.69 -18.62 -26.76
CA ARG A 43 24.33 -18.28 -26.31
C ARG A 43 23.96 -16.85 -26.68
N SER A 44 24.87 -15.90 -26.48
CA SER A 44 24.67 -14.51 -26.89
C SER A 44 24.59 -14.36 -28.42
N ALA A 45 25.37 -15.14 -29.17
CA ALA A 45 25.29 -15.19 -30.63
C ALA A 45 23.93 -15.71 -31.12
N LEU A 46 23.44 -16.82 -30.55
CA LEU A 46 22.12 -17.35 -30.90
C LEU A 46 20.98 -16.36 -30.60
N ILE A 47 21.05 -15.66 -29.46
CA ILE A 47 20.07 -14.60 -29.12
C ILE A 47 20.17 -13.45 -30.14
N ALA A 48 21.39 -13.05 -30.52
CA ALA A 48 21.61 -12.00 -31.51
C ALA A 48 21.09 -12.42 -32.90
N ASP A 49 21.31 -13.67 -33.32
CA ASP A 49 20.85 -14.22 -34.61
C ASP A 49 19.32 -14.31 -34.66
N VAL A 50 18.68 -14.76 -33.57
CA VAL A 50 17.22 -14.76 -33.46
C VAL A 50 16.68 -13.33 -33.50
N THR A 51 17.30 -12.40 -32.78
CA THR A 51 16.89 -10.98 -32.77
C THR A 51 17.05 -10.35 -34.17
N ALA A 52 18.18 -10.59 -34.83
CA ALA A 52 18.46 -10.13 -36.19
C ALA A 52 17.52 -10.76 -37.23
N ALA A 53 17.10 -12.02 -37.04
CA ALA A 53 16.09 -12.65 -37.88
C ALA A 53 14.73 -11.94 -37.74
N PHE A 54 14.30 -11.60 -36.52
CA PHE A 54 13.06 -10.83 -36.33
C PHE A 54 13.17 -9.38 -36.83
N GLU A 55 14.33 -8.74 -36.73
CA GLU A 55 14.57 -7.39 -37.23
C GLU A 55 14.64 -7.33 -38.78
N SER A 56 15.28 -8.31 -39.42
CA SER A 56 15.34 -8.37 -40.90
C SER A 56 13.97 -8.67 -41.52
N ILE A 57 13.16 -9.51 -40.88
CA ILE A 57 11.79 -9.80 -41.34
C ILE A 57 10.88 -8.59 -41.18
N ALA A 58 11.05 -7.79 -40.11
CA ALA A 58 10.30 -6.55 -39.94
C ALA A 58 10.62 -5.46 -40.98
N LEU A 59 11.76 -5.55 -41.67
CA LEU A 59 12.19 -4.61 -42.71
C LEU A 59 11.75 -5.01 -44.12
N ASP A 60 11.59 -6.31 -44.40
CA ASP A 60 11.27 -6.83 -45.75
C ASP A 60 9.79 -6.66 -46.14
N GLU A 61 8.88 -6.52 -45.17
CA GLU A 61 7.45 -6.79 -45.43
C GLU A 61 6.54 -5.53 -45.43
N ASP A 62 7.03 -4.32 -45.16
CA ASP A 62 6.20 -3.10 -44.97
C ASP A 62 5.01 -3.34 -44.00
N ILE A 63 5.10 -4.41 -43.20
CA ILE A 63 4.17 -4.74 -42.12
C ILE A 63 4.54 -3.79 -41.00
N GLY A 64 3.75 -2.72 -40.87
CA GLY A 64 3.92 -1.64 -39.89
C GLY A 64 3.84 -2.05 -38.40
N THR A 65 4.17 -3.29 -38.04
CA THR A 65 4.25 -3.77 -36.66
C THR A 65 5.62 -4.41 -36.40
N SER A 66 6.51 -3.65 -35.74
CA SER A 66 7.71 -4.23 -35.13
C SER A 66 7.32 -5.18 -33.99
N PHE A 67 8.04 -6.31 -33.86
CA PHE A 67 7.81 -7.26 -32.76
C PHE A 67 8.03 -6.60 -31.40
N LYS A 68 7.11 -6.84 -30.45
CA LYS A 68 7.18 -6.27 -29.11
C LYS A 68 8.32 -6.93 -28.31
N PRO A 69 8.97 -6.24 -27.35
CA PRO A 69 10.12 -6.77 -26.62
C PRO A 69 9.89 -8.12 -25.91
N HIS A 70 8.68 -8.38 -25.42
CA HIS A 70 8.34 -9.66 -24.77
C HIS A 70 8.21 -10.82 -25.78
N GLN A 71 7.87 -10.55 -27.04
CA GLN A 71 7.82 -11.58 -28.10
C GLN A 71 9.23 -12.05 -28.44
N VAL A 72 10.18 -11.12 -28.55
CA VAL A 72 11.61 -11.43 -28.77
C VAL A 72 12.20 -12.15 -27.55
N ALA A 73 11.84 -11.74 -26.33
CA ALA A 73 12.28 -12.42 -25.11
C ALA A 73 11.75 -13.87 -25.01
N ALA A 74 10.50 -14.11 -25.40
CA ALA A 74 9.94 -15.46 -25.44
C ALA A 74 10.61 -16.31 -26.53
N ALA A 75 10.78 -15.76 -27.74
CA ALA A 75 11.42 -16.44 -28.85
C ALA A 75 12.88 -16.85 -28.53
N SER A 76 13.65 -15.95 -27.93
CA SER A 76 15.05 -16.21 -27.53
C SER A 76 15.15 -17.22 -26.38
N ALA A 77 14.25 -17.17 -25.39
CA ALA A 77 14.22 -18.15 -24.30
C ALA A 77 13.91 -19.57 -24.79
N VAL A 78 13.00 -19.72 -25.77
CA VAL A 78 12.70 -21.03 -26.39
C VAL A 78 13.82 -21.49 -27.29
N ALA A 79 14.43 -20.59 -28.07
CA ALA A 79 15.54 -20.95 -28.94
C ALA A 79 16.67 -21.62 -28.14
N LEU A 80 16.91 -21.17 -26.91
CA LEU A 80 17.88 -21.79 -26.00
C LEU A 80 17.41 -23.14 -25.44
N ALA A 81 16.13 -23.28 -25.14
CA ALA A 81 15.54 -24.49 -24.59
C ALA A 81 15.38 -25.62 -25.62
N ALA A 82 15.01 -25.26 -26.84
CA ALA A 82 14.71 -26.19 -27.93
C ALA A 82 15.96 -26.73 -28.64
N VAL A 83 17.15 -26.21 -28.34
CA VAL A 83 18.45 -26.77 -28.76
C VAL A 83 18.71 -28.14 -28.09
N ASP A 84 18.16 -28.37 -26.90
CA ASP A 84 18.08 -29.69 -26.24
C ASP A 84 16.76 -29.82 -25.46
N PRO A 85 15.69 -30.30 -26.12
CA PRO A 85 14.39 -30.41 -25.48
C PRO A 85 14.36 -31.49 -24.38
N ILE A 86 15.20 -32.53 -24.46
CA ILE A 86 15.24 -33.63 -23.50
C ILE A 86 15.92 -33.18 -22.20
N GLY A 87 17.07 -32.51 -22.31
CA GLY A 87 17.76 -31.93 -21.15
C GLY A 87 16.94 -30.84 -20.46
N THR A 88 16.20 -30.03 -21.21
CA THR A 88 15.30 -29.01 -20.67
C THR A 88 14.13 -29.64 -19.91
N LEU A 89 13.49 -30.68 -20.45
CA LEU A 89 12.39 -31.38 -19.77
C LEU A 89 12.85 -32.02 -18.45
N ASN A 90 14.00 -32.70 -18.47
CA ASN A 90 14.60 -33.31 -17.27
C ASN A 90 14.98 -32.25 -16.23
N LYS A 91 15.45 -31.07 -16.66
CA LYS A 91 15.77 -29.92 -15.79
C LYS A 91 14.53 -29.26 -15.19
N ILE A 92 13.40 -29.20 -15.88
CA ILE A 92 12.14 -28.67 -15.31
C ILE A 92 11.65 -29.55 -14.15
N VAL A 93 11.84 -30.87 -14.26
CA VAL A 93 11.49 -31.82 -13.19
C VAL A 93 12.46 -31.75 -12.01
N THR A 94 13.73 -31.38 -12.24
CA THR A 94 14.78 -31.32 -11.21
C THR A 94 15.09 -29.93 -10.64
N LYS A 95 14.75 -28.83 -11.33
CA LYS A 95 15.14 -27.46 -10.94
C LYS A 95 13.99 -26.63 -10.35
N GLY A 96 14.33 -25.91 -9.28
CA GLY A 96 13.45 -24.97 -8.58
C GLY A 96 13.23 -23.62 -9.29
N ARG A 97 12.56 -22.71 -8.58
CA ARG A 97 11.92 -21.45 -9.04
C ARG A 97 12.88 -20.38 -9.63
N ALA A 98 12.33 -19.40 -10.36
CA ALA A 98 13.03 -18.24 -10.89
C ALA A 98 12.83 -17.01 -9.99
N ASP A 99 13.90 -16.24 -9.75
CA ASP A 99 13.82 -14.96 -9.06
C ASP A 99 13.50 -13.83 -10.05
N VAL A 100 12.50 -13.00 -9.74
CA VAL A 100 12.21 -11.77 -10.48
C VAL A 100 12.75 -10.59 -9.67
N THR A 101 13.80 -9.95 -10.19
CA THR A 101 14.53 -8.88 -9.50
C THR A 101 13.69 -7.61 -9.40
N ALA A 102 13.18 -7.26 -8.22
CA ALA A 102 12.57 -5.95 -7.99
C ALA A 102 13.66 -4.85 -7.96
N VAL A 103 13.35 -3.66 -8.49
CA VAL A 103 14.27 -2.51 -8.46
C VAL A 103 14.35 -1.95 -7.04
N GLY A 104 15.48 -2.15 -6.36
CA GLY A 104 15.78 -1.61 -5.02
C GLY A 104 16.98 -2.28 -4.31
N GLU A 105 18.15 -1.66 -4.43
CA GLU A 105 19.47 -1.94 -3.83
C GLU A 105 19.79 -3.32 -3.22
N SER A 106 20.81 -3.97 -3.80
CA SER A 106 21.59 -5.14 -3.34
C SER A 106 20.81 -6.45 -3.15
N ILE A 107 21.11 -7.42 -4.02
CA ILE A 107 20.55 -8.78 -4.03
C ILE A 107 21.71 -9.75 -4.23
N ILE A 108 22.08 -10.47 -3.17
CA ILE A 108 22.72 -11.78 -3.22
C ILE A 108 22.09 -12.59 -2.07
N VAL A 109 21.55 -13.77 -2.37
CA VAL A 109 21.84 -15.06 -1.71
C VAL A 109 20.77 -16.10 -2.12
N ASP A 110 21.32 -17.22 -2.56
CA ASP A 110 20.79 -18.56 -2.88
C ASP A 110 19.82 -19.15 -1.84
N THR A 111 18.88 -20.00 -2.28
CA THR A 111 18.57 -21.27 -1.61
C THR A 111 17.85 -22.23 -2.57
N THR A 112 18.66 -23.04 -3.23
CA THR A 112 18.30 -24.36 -3.77
C THR A 112 17.76 -25.28 -2.65
N SER A 113 16.45 -25.28 -2.37
CA SER A 113 15.73 -26.43 -1.79
C SER A 113 14.25 -26.11 -1.53
N TYR A 114 13.42 -27.15 -1.44
CA TYR A 114 11.98 -27.16 -1.09
C TYR A 114 11.01 -26.96 -2.26
N MET A 115 10.75 -28.03 -3.01
CA MET A 115 9.61 -28.95 -2.77
C MET A 115 9.74 -30.17 -3.70
N ALA A 116 9.58 -31.36 -3.12
CA ALA A 116 9.64 -32.64 -3.80
C ALA A 116 8.25 -33.02 -4.32
N ASP A 117 8.09 -33.07 -5.65
CA ASP A 117 7.13 -33.97 -6.29
C ASP A 117 7.92 -34.83 -7.26
N PHE A 118 8.46 -35.92 -6.72
CA PHE A 118 9.39 -36.81 -7.39
C PHE A 118 8.59 -37.72 -8.34
N ILE A 119 8.50 -37.35 -9.62
CA ILE A 119 8.14 -38.33 -10.65
C ILE A 119 9.37 -39.25 -10.81
N PRO A 120 9.28 -40.55 -10.49
CA PRO A 120 10.43 -41.43 -10.60
C PRO A 120 10.92 -41.52 -12.05
N ASP A 121 12.24 -41.34 -12.22
CA ASP A 121 13.03 -41.38 -13.46
C ASP A 121 12.68 -42.55 -14.41
N ASN A 122 12.17 -43.64 -13.85
CA ASN A 122 11.80 -44.86 -14.57
C ASN A 122 10.54 -44.77 -15.44
N LYS A 123 9.84 -43.62 -15.50
CA LYS A 123 8.70 -43.40 -16.42
C LYS A 123 9.03 -42.57 -17.66
N LEU A 124 10.21 -41.95 -17.74
CA LEU A 124 10.67 -41.21 -18.92
C LEU A 124 11.59 -42.00 -19.85
N THR A 125 12.09 -43.16 -19.40
CA THR A 125 12.98 -44.04 -20.18
C THR A 125 12.29 -44.80 -21.33
N VAL A 126 10.99 -44.60 -21.54
CA VAL A 126 10.21 -45.23 -22.64
C VAL A 126 10.36 -44.45 -23.97
N GLY A 127 11.15 -43.38 -24.01
CA GLY A 127 11.27 -42.53 -25.21
C GLY A 127 12.53 -42.68 -26.05
N ASN A 128 13.61 -43.30 -25.58
CA ASN A 128 14.93 -43.14 -26.23
C ASN A 128 15.05 -43.74 -27.65
N GLU A 129 14.15 -44.64 -28.05
CA GLU A 129 14.18 -45.26 -29.39
C GLU A 129 13.25 -44.56 -30.41
N ALA A 130 12.40 -43.62 -29.97
CA ALA A 130 11.44 -42.93 -30.86
C ALA A 130 11.97 -41.60 -31.44
N PHE A 131 13.14 -41.14 -31.00
CA PHE A 131 13.70 -39.82 -31.35
C PHE A 131 14.86 -39.86 -32.36
N ASP A 132 15.36 -41.04 -32.74
CA ASP A 132 16.55 -41.20 -33.62
C ASP A 132 16.26 -40.91 -35.11
N GLY A 133 15.09 -40.37 -35.45
CA GLY A 133 14.69 -40.12 -36.84
C GLY A 133 13.75 -38.93 -37.06
N GLN A 134 13.51 -38.08 -36.07
CA GLN A 134 12.63 -36.91 -36.22
C GLN A 134 13.46 -35.66 -36.52
N ASP A 135 12.93 -34.84 -37.45
CA ASP A 135 13.54 -33.60 -37.91
C ASP A 135 13.49 -32.53 -36.80
N LEU A 136 14.38 -32.66 -35.81
CA LEU A 136 14.48 -31.80 -34.62
C LEU A 136 14.62 -30.31 -34.99
N SER A 137 15.21 -30.05 -36.15
CA SER A 137 15.35 -28.72 -36.74
C SER A 137 13.99 -28.06 -37.03
N ALA A 138 13.01 -28.81 -37.55
CA ALA A 138 11.66 -28.30 -37.82
C ALA A 138 10.90 -28.00 -36.52
N SER A 139 11.08 -28.83 -35.48
CA SER A 139 10.48 -28.63 -34.16
C SER A 139 11.01 -27.35 -33.47
N LEU A 140 12.30 -27.03 -33.64
CA LEU A 140 12.93 -25.82 -33.12
C LEU A 140 12.28 -24.55 -33.70
N PHE A 141 12.18 -24.46 -35.03
CA PHE A 141 11.61 -23.28 -35.69
C PHE A 141 10.13 -23.10 -35.37
N SER A 142 9.34 -24.18 -35.39
CA SER A 142 7.93 -24.14 -35.01
C SER A 142 7.73 -23.70 -33.55
N SER A 143 8.64 -24.06 -32.64
CA SER A 143 8.60 -23.65 -31.24
C SER A 143 8.90 -22.15 -31.05
N ILE A 144 9.89 -21.62 -31.75
CA ILE A 144 10.25 -20.19 -31.70
C ILE A 144 9.08 -19.34 -32.19
N VAL A 145 8.51 -19.71 -33.34
CA VAL A 145 7.40 -18.99 -33.96
C VAL A 145 6.12 -19.09 -33.13
N PHE A 146 5.82 -20.26 -32.59
CA PHE A 146 4.68 -20.46 -31.70
C PHE A 146 4.72 -19.48 -30.52
N ASN A 147 5.81 -19.45 -29.76
CA ASN A 147 5.89 -18.61 -28.55
C ASN A 147 5.93 -17.12 -28.85
N ALA A 148 6.53 -16.70 -29.97
CA ALA A 148 6.55 -15.30 -30.38
C ALA A 148 5.13 -14.78 -30.70
N LEU A 149 4.27 -15.63 -31.26
CA LEU A 149 2.93 -15.26 -31.69
C LEU A 149 1.86 -15.52 -30.63
N THR A 150 2.02 -16.55 -29.78
CA THR A 150 1.03 -16.88 -28.73
C THR A 150 1.01 -15.90 -27.57
N ILE A 151 2.13 -15.22 -27.31
CA ILE A 151 2.28 -14.32 -26.16
C ILE A 151 1.51 -13.00 -26.32
N GLU A 152 0.85 -12.76 -27.45
CA GLU A 152 0.09 -11.53 -27.63
C GLU A 152 -1.26 -11.58 -26.90
N GLN A 153 -1.51 -10.64 -26.00
CA GLN A 153 -2.78 -10.49 -25.29
C GLN A 153 -3.62 -9.35 -25.85
N ASP A 154 -4.92 -9.40 -25.55
CA ASP A 154 -5.81 -8.25 -25.73
C ASP A 154 -5.32 -7.00 -24.97
N ALA A 155 -5.68 -5.83 -25.47
CA ALA A 155 -5.20 -4.54 -24.97
C ALA A 155 -5.53 -4.33 -23.49
N VAL A 156 -6.73 -4.67 -23.04
CA VAL A 156 -7.13 -4.55 -21.62
C VAL A 156 -6.31 -5.48 -20.74
N THR A 157 -6.21 -6.75 -21.14
CA THR A 157 -5.47 -7.74 -20.34
C THR A 157 -4.00 -7.37 -20.23
N ASN A 158 -3.38 -6.93 -21.32
CA ASN A 158 -1.99 -6.44 -21.32
C ASN A 158 -1.83 -5.13 -20.54
N LEU A 159 -2.89 -4.32 -20.41
CA LEU A 159 -2.86 -3.10 -19.60
C LEU A 159 -2.74 -3.42 -18.10
N PHE A 160 -3.56 -4.35 -17.61
CA PHE A 160 -3.62 -4.75 -16.20
C PHE A 160 -2.56 -5.78 -15.80
N TYR A 161 -2.21 -6.69 -16.72
CA TYR A 161 -1.28 -7.80 -16.50
C TYR A 161 -0.20 -7.82 -17.58
N PRO A 162 0.78 -6.90 -17.54
CA PRO A 162 1.92 -6.94 -18.45
C PRO A 162 2.65 -8.27 -18.35
N ILE A 163 3.15 -8.75 -19.48
CA ILE A 163 3.73 -10.08 -19.59
C ILE A 163 5.21 -10.05 -19.23
N VAL A 164 5.60 -10.92 -18.30
CA VAL A 164 6.97 -11.18 -17.90
C VAL A 164 7.32 -12.60 -18.33
N VAL A 165 8.29 -12.70 -19.25
CA VAL A 165 8.81 -13.98 -19.73
C VAL A 165 9.75 -14.55 -18.67
N MET A 166 9.44 -15.75 -18.16
CA MET A 166 10.35 -16.51 -17.32
C MET A 166 11.19 -17.49 -18.13
N ASP A 167 12.29 -17.95 -17.55
CA ASP A 167 13.05 -19.05 -18.12
C ASP A 167 12.18 -20.32 -18.20
N SER A 168 12.23 -21.00 -19.34
CA SER A 168 11.58 -22.30 -19.59
C SER A 168 11.93 -23.35 -18.52
N ASN A 169 13.14 -23.30 -17.95
CA ASN A 169 13.65 -24.25 -16.96
C ASN A 169 13.05 -24.07 -15.55
N LYS A 170 12.14 -23.12 -15.35
CA LYS A 170 11.70 -22.69 -14.03
C LYS A 170 10.20 -22.93 -13.83
N THR A 171 9.83 -23.33 -12.61
CA THR A 171 8.44 -23.73 -12.26
C THR A 171 7.57 -22.60 -11.73
N GLY A 172 8.16 -21.47 -11.35
CA GLY A 172 7.45 -20.34 -10.76
C GLY A 172 8.31 -19.08 -10.70
N ALA A 173 7.67 -17.96 -10.36
CA ALA A 173 8.28 -16.66 -10.21
C ALA A 173 8.19 -16.19 -8.75
N THR A 174 9.29 -15.61 -8.27
CA THR A 174 9.39 -15.02 -6.94
C THR A 174 9.28 -13.49 -7.03
N VAL A 175 8.37 -12.89 -6.27
CA VAL A 175 8.24 -11.42 -6.15
C VAL A 175 8.57 -11.00 -4.73
N THR A 176 9.46 -10.02 -4.58
CA THR A 176 9.99 -9.59 -3.29
C THR A 176 9.74 -8.09 -3.08
N ALA A 177 9.34 -7.70 -1.87
CA ALA A 177 9.20 -6.31 -1.45
C ALA A 177 9.91 -6.07 -0.12
N LYS A 178 10.60 -4.92 -0.01
CA LYS A 178 11.22 -4.46 1.23
C LYS A 178 10.29 -3.45 1.91
N VAL A 179 10.05 -3.63 3.20
CA VAL A 179 9.12 -2.79 3.97
C VAL A 179 9.85 -2.25 5.20
N ALA A 180 9.96 -0.93 5.28
CA ALA A 180 10.45 -0.24 6.47
C ALA A 180 9.33 -0.18 7.51
N SER A 181 9.59 -0.71 8.69
CA SER A 181 8.63 -0.83 9.79
C SER A 181 9.16 -0.18 11.06
N ILE A 182 8.23 0.39 11.82
CA ILE A 182 8.44 0.85 13.19
C ILE A 182 8.11 -0.31 14.12
N MET A 183 9.03 -0.60 15.03
CA MET A 183 8.86 -1.63 16.05
C MET A 183 8.79 -0.97 17.44
N SER A 184 7.76 -1.34 18.20
CA SER A 184 7.68 -1.05 19.64
C SER A 184 8.53 -2.03 20.44
N THR A 185 9.04 -1.60 21.60
CA THR A 185 9.90 -2.47 22.41
C THR A 185 9.01 -3.44 23.19
N VAL A 186 8.85 -4.67 22.70
CA VAL A 186 8.08 -5.70 23.39
C VAL A 186 9.02 -6.60 24.21
N LYS A 187 8.69 -6.85 25.47
CA LYS A 187 9.39 -7.83 26.31
C LYS A 187 8.89 -9.24 25.99
N ARG A 188 9.77 -10.23 26.05
CA ARG A 188 9.37 -11.63 25.98
C ARG A 188 8.66 -12.01 27.27
N ASP A 189 7.49 -12.60 27.14
CA ASP A 189 6.77 -13.19 28.26
C ASP A 189 7.51 -14.46 28.72
N ILE A 190 7.60 -14.65 30.03
CA ILE A 190 8.17 -15.86 30.67
C ILE A 190 7.27 -17.08 30.46
N SER A 191 6.03 -16.90 30.00
CA SER A 191 5.09 -17.98 29.68
C SER A 191 5.53 -18.86 28.50
N GLY A 192 6.56 -18.44 27.74
CA GLY A 192 7.05 -19.16 26.56
C GLY A 192 6.18 -18.95 25.31
N LYS A 193 5.18 -18.05 25.35
CA LYS A 193 4.42 -17.67 24.16
C LYS A 193 5.32 -16.95 23.14
N PRO A 194 5.13 -17.19 21.82
CA PRO A 194 5.80 -16.42 20.79
C PRO A 194 5.57 -14.92 20.98
N ILE A 195 6.63 -14.13 20.83
CA ILE A 195 6.55 -12.68 20.95
C ILE A 195 5.89 -12.09 19.71
N GLU A 196 4.81 -11.36 19.90
CA GLU A 196 4.24 -10.52 18.85
C GLU A 196 5.01 -9.20 18.83
N LEU A 197 5.99 -9.12 17.93
CA LEU A 197 6.64 -7.87 17.60
C LEU A 197 5.62 -7.04 16.82
N LYS A 198 4.89 -6.15 17.52
CA LYS A 198 3.93 -5.20 16.93
C LYS A 198 4.65 -4.24 15.99
N LYS A 199 5.04 -4.74 14.81
CA LYS A 199 5.72 -4.03 13.74
C LYS A 199 4.67 -3.38 12.87
N GLU A 200 4.80 -2.08 12.69
CA GLU A 200 3.88 -1.29 11.90
C GLU A 200 4.62 -0.70 10.70
N SER A 201 4.14 -0.94 9.49
CA SER A 201 4.73 -0.37 8.27
C SER A 201 4.67 1.15 8.30
N ILE A 202 5.81 1.81 8.13
CA ILE A 202 5.88 3.28 8.13
C ILE A 202 5.05 3.83 6.98
N ILE A 203 5.25 3.27 5.79
CA ILE A 203 4.66 3.77 4.55
C ILE A 203 3.13 3.76 4.65
N LYS A 204 2.55 2.68 5.19
CA LYS A 204 1.10 2.60 5.45
C LYS A 204 0.64 3.60 6.50
N ASN A 205 1.39 3.76 7.58
CA ASN A 205 0.99 4.57 8.73
C ASN A 205 1.44 6.04 8.66
N LEU A 206 1.96 6.53 7.54
CA LEU A 206 2.40 7.93 7.39
C LEU A 206 1.31 8.99 7.71
N ASN A 207 0.02 8.65 7.66
CA ASN A 207 -1.08 9.56 8.07
C ASN A 207 -1.42 9.47 9.57
N ASN A 208 -0.94 8.45 10.27
CA ASN A 208 -1.25 8.25 11.67
C ASN A 208 -0.40 9.20 12.52
N THR A 209 -0.96 10.37 12.84
CA THR A 209 -0.30 11.38 13.68
C THR A 209 0.21 10.79 14.99
N LYS A 210 -0.60 9.93 15.65
CA LYS A 210 -0.23 9.34 16.94
C LYS A 210 1.05 8.52 16.87
N LEU A 211 1.30 7.83 15.76
CA LEU A 211 2.52 7.04 15.61
C LEU A 211 3.79 7.90 15.63
N PHE A 212 3.71 9.13 15.10
CA PHE A 212 4.86 10.03 14.97
C PHE A 212 4.96 11.09 16.08
N THR A 213 3.88 11.38 16.80
CA THR A 213 3.87 12.40 17.86
C THR A 213 4.02 11.85 19.28
N LEU A 214 4.19 10.54 19.44
CA LEU A 214 4.40 9.95 20.76
C LEU A 214 5.85 10.15 21.22
N ASP A 215 6.04 11.11 22.11
CA ASP A 215 7.33 11.42 22.73
C ASP A 215 7.65 10.41 23.84
N SER A 216 8.66 9.57 23.60
CA SER A 216 9.08 8.52 24.54
C SER A 216 9.62 9.03 25.88
N ASN A 217 10.09 10.29 25.92
CA ASN A 217 10.70 10.92 27.07
C ASN A 217 9.79 11.93 27.78
N ARG A 218 8.52 12.05 27.37
CA ARG A 218 7.54 12.89 28.06
C ARG A 218 7.16 12.26 29.40
N LEU A 219 7.15 13.08 30.44
CA LEU A 219 6.90 12.66 31.81
C LEU A 219 5.43 12.93 32.17
N TYR A 220 4.76 11.89 32.68
CA TYR A 220 3.40 11.98 33.19
C TYR A 220 3.38 11.48 34.63
N PRO A 221 2.69 12.18 35.56
CA PRO A 221 2.58 11.74 36.94
C PRO A 221 1.77 10.46 37.06
N VAL A 222 2.31 9.46 37.75
CA VAL A 222 1.66 8.18 38.03
C VAL A 222 0.92 8.27 39.36
N LEU A 223 -0.36 7.90 39.38
CA LEU A 223 -1.15 7.85 40.61
C LEU A 223 -0.88 6.53 41.36
N GLU A 224 0.00 6.58 42.35
CA GLU A 224 0.26 5.47 43.29
C GLU A 224 0.02 5.90 44.74
N ASN A 225 -0.17 4.93 45.65
CA ASN A 225 -0.44 5.19 47.08
C ASN A 225 0.62 6.07 47.78
N ASP A 226 1.87 6.08 47.29
CA ASP A 226 2.97 6.87 47.87
C ASP A 226 3.04 8.32 47.32
N SER A 227 2.23 8.62 46.29
CA SER A 227 2.08 9.95 45.71
C SER A 227 1.00 10.80 46.42
N ASP A 228 0.37 10.23 47.45
CA ASP A 228 -0.79 10.81 48.11
C ASP A 228 -0.41 12.11 48.85
N GLY A 229 -1.03 13.22 48.42
CA GLY A 229 -0.75 14.57 48.93
C GLY A 229 0.05 15.50 48.00
N ARG A 230 0.76 14.97 46.99
CA ARG A 230 1.47 15.76 45.95
C ARG A 230 0.67 15.90 44.65
N LEU A 231 -0.17 14.92 44.36
CA LEU A 231 -1.14 14.96 43.26
C LEU A 231 -2.50 15.45 43.76
N LEU A 232 -3.25 16.10 42.88
CA LEU A 232 -4.62 16.52 43.15
C LEU A 232 -5.57 15.34 42.91
N ASN A 233 -5.96 14.62 43.97
CA ASN A 233 -6.96 13.56 43.91
C ASN A 233 -8.04 13.73 45.01
N PRO A 234 -8.95 14.70 44.85
CA PRO A 234 -10.03 14.90 45.81
C PRO A 234 -11.02 13.71 45.78
N ALA A 235 -11.30 13.14 46.95
CA ALA A 235 -12.17 11.97 47.08
C ALA A 235 -13.57 12.22 46.50
N GLY A 236 -14.04 11.31 45.65
CA GLY A 236 -15.39 11.36 45.06
C GLY A 236 -15.57 12.32 43.89
N VAL A 237 -14.50 12.94 43.37
CA VAL A 237 -14.57 13.85 42.21
C VAL A 237 -14.13 13.13 40.93
N SER A 238 -15.08 12.90 40.02
CA SER A 238 -14.81 12.37 38.68
C SER A 238 -14.13 13.40 37.77
N GLY A 239 -13.22 12.96 36.90
CA GLY A 239 -12.63 13.76 35.82
C GLY A 239 -11.36 14.54 36.13
N VAL A 240 -10.84 14.43 37.36
CA VAL A 240 -9.50 14.92 37.73
C VAL A 240 -8.45 13.86 37.42
N THR A 241 -8.75 12.58 37.69
CA THR A 241 -7.90 11.46 37.27
C THR A 241 -8.20 11.09 35.80
N ARG A 242 -7.16 10.70 35.06
CA ARG A 242 -7.26 10.29 33.66
C ARG A 242 -6.35 9.10 33.37
N GLN A 243 -6.83 8.20 32.53
CA GLN A 243 -6.01 7.13 31.96
C GLN A 243 -5.25 7.69 30.75
N VAL A 244 -3.92 7.64 30.79
CA VAL A 244 -3.05 8.05 29.69
C VAL A 244 -2.28 6.83 29.22
N GLU A 245 -2.35 6.55 27.91
CA GLU A 245 -1.46 5.59 27.29
C GLU A 245 -0.08 6.25 27.15
N VAL A 246 0.88 5.78 27.94
CA VAL A 246 2.28 6.16 27.85
C VAL A 246 2.99 5.23 26.86
N PHE A 247 4.17 5.67 26.42
CA PHE A 247 5.03 4.94 25.51
C PHE A 247 5.12 3.43 25.86
N ASP A 248 5.15 2.58 24.82
CA ASP A 248 5.00 1.10 24.86
C ASP A 248 3.58 0.53 25.10
N GLY A 249 2.53 1.37 25.04
CA GLY A 249 1.13 0.90 25.12
C GLY A 249 0.67 0.56 26.54
N VAL A 250 1.40 1.09 27.54
CA VAL A 250 1.07 0.97 28.95
C VAL A 250 0.12 2.09 29.32
N THR A 251 -1.10 1.75 29.72
CA THR A 251 -2.07 2.70 30.27
C THR A 251 -1.77 2.95 31.73
N ILE A 252 -1.50 4.19 32.09
CA ILE A 252 -1.30 4.62 33.47
C ILE A 252 -2.43 5.52 33.93
N GLU A 253 -2.83 5.37 35.19
CA GLU A 253 -3.70 6.33 35.85
C GLU A 253 -2.87 7.54 36.29
N THR A 254 -3.27 8.72 35.84
CA THR A 254 -2.55 9.98 36.08
C THR A 254 -3.47 10.99 36.75
N ALA A 255 -2.89 11.87 37.56
CA ALA A 255 -3.58 12.98 38.20
C ALA A 255 -2.72 14.26 38.13
N PRO A 256 -3.32 15.46 38.10
CA PRO A 256 -2.58 16.72 38.05
C PRO A 256 -1.72 16.94 39.29
N TYR A 257 -0.65 17.73 39.17
CA TYR A 257 0.14 18.17 40.32
C TYR A 257 -0.62 19.17 41.17
N LYS A 258 -0.46 19.11 42.49
CA LYS A 258 -1.07 20.06 43.42
C LYS A 258 -0.26 21.36 43.48
N THR A 259 -0.92 22.50 43.46
CA THR A 259 -0.24 23.81 43.62
C THR A 259 0.28 24.02 45.04
N GLN A 260 1.29 24.89 45.21
CA GLN A 260 1.91 25.24 46.50
C GLN A 260 2.57 24.06 47.24
N VAL A 261 2.94 23.02 46.49
CA VAL A 261 3.68 21.87 46.99
C VAL A 261 4.81 21.59 46.01
N ALA A 262 6.04 21.51 46.51
CA ALA A 262 7.17 21.06 45.71
C ALA A 262 7.03 19.59 45.34
N VAL A 263 7.04 19.30 44.04
CA VAL A 263 6.90 17.96 43.47
C VAL A 263 8.16 17.58 42.71
N ASP A 264 8.63 16.35 42.89
CA ASP A 264 9.67 15.77 42.04
C ASP A 264 9.01 15.15 40.80
N VAL A 265 9.18 15.81 39.66
CA VAL A 265 8.58 15.40 38.37
C VAL A 265 9.24 14.13 37.83
N LEU A 266 10.52 13.88 38.14
CA LEU A 266 11.22 12.67 37.70
C LEU A 266 10.79 11.47 38.55
N GLY A 267 10.71 11.66 39.87
CA GLY A 267 10.26 10.62 40.80
C GLY A 267 8.78 10.24 40.59
N SER A 268 7.90 11.22 40.45
CA SER A 268 6.45 10.98 40.27
C SER A 268 6.05 10.39 38.92
N ALA A 269 6.94 10.45 37.92
CA ALA A 269 6.68 9.90 36.58
C ALA A 269 7.22 8.47 36.38
N GLN A 270 7.76 7.83 37.42
CA GLN A 270 8.23 6.46 37.33
C GLN A 270 7.05 5.49 37.39
N THR A 271 6.86 4.71 36.34
CA THR A 271 5.93 3.57 36.35
C THR A 271 6.59 2.35 36.98
N ASP A 272 5.80 1.42 37.52
CA ASP A 272 6.29 0.10 37.98
C ASP A 272 7.24 -0.57 36.98
N GLU A 273 6.96 -0.42 35.69
CA GLU A 273 7.81 -0.92 34.61
C GLU A 273 9.18 -0.25 34.51
N LEU A 274 9.25 1.06 34.76
CA LEU A 274 10.49 1.83 34.77
C LEU A 274 11.30 1.53 36.04
N ILE A 275 10.63 1.41 37.19
CA ILE A 275 11.27 1.05 38.47
C ILE A 275 11.96 -0.31 38.35
N ASN A 276 11.27 -1.31 37.78
CA ASN A 276 11.82 -2.65 37.55
C ASN A 276 13.00 -2.68 36.56
N ARG A 277 13.16 -1.67 35.70
CA ARG A 277 14.30 -1.53 34.76
C ARG A 277 15.49 -0.81 35.40
N GLY A 278 15.33 -0.29 36.61
CA GLY A 278 16.26 0.58 37.31
C GLY A 278 15.62 1.95 37.51
N ALA A 279 15.27 2.25 38.77
CA ALA A 279 14.75 3.55 39.19
C ALA A 279 15.67 4.69 38.75
N MET A 280 15.09 5.84 38.41
CA MET A 280 15.90 7.01 37.99
C MET A 280 16.84 7.42 39.12
N ASP A 281 18.05 7.79 38.74
CA ASP A 281 19.14 8.09 39.66
C ASP A 281 19.72 9.49 39.39
N GLN A 282 20.80 9.83 40.11
CA GLN A 282 21.46 11.14 40.03
C GLN A 282 21.97 11.55 38.63
N ASN A 283 22.05 10.62 37.68
CA ASN A 283 22.45 10.91 36.30
C ASN A 283 21.26 11.30 35.41
N ASP A 284 20.04 11.12 35.90
CA ASP A 284 18.82 11.55 35.23
C ASP A 284 18.54 13.03 35.54
N SER A 285 18.14 13.78 34.52
CA SER A 285 17.81 15.20 34.68
C SER A 285 16.70 15.62 33.74
N LEU A 286 16.01 16.68 34.12
CA LEU A 286 14.89 17.26 33.40
C LEU A 286 15.39 18.23 32.32
N THR A 287 14.69 18.32 31.20
CA THR A 287 15.00 19.33 30.18
C THR A 287 14.67 20.73 30.69
N ALA A 288 15.42 21.74 30.23
CA ALA A 288 15.11 23.14 30.55
C ALA A 288 13.79 23.65 29.94
N HIS A 289 13.25 22.93 28.95
CA HIS A 289 11.93 23.20 28.41
C HIS A 289 10.87 22.65 29.35
N LEU A 290 10.23 23.56 30.07
CA LEU A 290 9.19 23.30 31.06
C LEU A 290 8.10 24.35 30.90
N ASN A 291 6.86 23.91 30.76
CA ASN A 291 5.70 24.79 30.60
C ASN A 291 4.47 24.21 31.28
N VAL A 292 3.58 25.10 31.70
CA VAL A 292 2.30 24.72 32.29
C VAL A 292 1.28 24.51 31.17
N GLU A 293 0.74 23.30 31.06
CA GLU A 293 -0.15 22.89 29.97
C GLU A 293 -1.64 23.13 30.32
N VAL A 294 -2.02 22.75 31.55
CA VAL A 294 -3.42 22.80 32.01
C VAL A 294 -3.47 23.34 33.43
N LEU A 295 -4.50 24.14 33.72
CA LEU A 295 -4.84 24.59 35.06
C LEU A 295 -6.20 24.03 35.49
N TYR A 296 -6.28 23.60 36.76
CA TYR A 296 -7.49 23.10 37.40
C TYR A 296 -7.97 24.11 38.44
N PHE A 297 -9.14 24.68 38.20
CA PHE A 297 -9.79 25.67 39.05
C PHE A 297 -10.84 25.01 39.93
N ALA A 298 -10.72 25.18 41.25
CA ALA A 298 -11.77 24.88 42.22
C ALA A 298 -12.73 26.08 42.29
N VAL A 299 -13.90 25.93 41.69
CA VAL A 299 -14.94 26.95 41.61
C VAL A 299 -16.05 26.58 42.58
N THR A 300 -16.39 27.49 43.50
CA THR A 300 -17.44 27.26 44.50
C THR A 300 -18.65 28.14 44.18
N GLY A 301 -19.85 27.55 44.23
CA GLY A 301 -21.10 28.25 43.94
C GLY A 301 -22.31 27.52 44.55
N LYS A 302 -23.52 27.95 44.18
CA LYS A 302 -24.78 27.36 44.65
C LYS A 302 -25.40 26.46 43.59
N ASP A 303 -25.92 25.31 44.01
CA ASP A 303 -26.68 24.39 43.17
C ASP A 303 -28.16 24.79 43.06
N ILE A 304 -28.97 24.00 42.34
CA ILE A 304 -30.42 24.26 42.14
C ILE A 304 -31.23 24.20 43.44
N ASN A 305 -30.69 23.57 44.48
CA ASN A 305 -31.30 23.43 45.81
C ASN A 305 -30.73 24.45 46.82
N ASP A 306 -29.98 25.46 46.34
CA ASP A 306 -29.31 26.48 47.15
C ASP A 306 -28.18 25.94 48.05
N ALA A 307 -27.71 24.71 47.81
CA ALA A 307 -26.57 24.12 48.52
C ALA A 307 -25.24 24.60 47.93
N THR A 308 -24.26 24.88 48.79
CA THR A 308 -22.90 25.23 48.35
C THR A 308 -22.18 23.99 47.84
N ILE A 309 -21.73 24.05 46.58
CA ILE A 309 -20.97 23.00 45.90
C ILE A 309 -19.64 23.56 45.38
N THR A 310 -18.61 22.73 45.39
CA THR A 310 -17.31 23.04 44.78
C THR A 310 -17.07 22.10 43.61
N GLU A 311 -16.81 22.66 42.43
CA GLU A 311 -16.59 21.93 41.19
C GLU A 311 -15.20 22.25 40.62
N TYR A 312 -14.58 21.26 39.99
CA TYR A 312 -13.30 21.45 39.30
C TYR A 312 -13.53 21.75 37.82
N HIS A 313 -12.92 22.82 37.33
CA HIS A 313 -12.92 23.20 35.93
C HIS A 313 -11.50 23.15 35.35
N LYS A 314 -11.32 22.45 34.24
CA LYS A 314 -10.05 22.39 33.51
C LYS A 314 -9.96 23.48 32.44
N ARG A 315 -8.80 24.13 32.32
CA ARG A 315 -8.49 25.07 31.24
C ARG A 315 -7.12 24.76 30.67
N ILE A 316 -7.10 24.42 29.38
CA ILE A 316 -5.88 24.19 28.62
C ILE A 316 -5.29 25.56 28.29
N ILE A 317 -4.04 25.77 28.69
CA ILE A 317 -3.26 26.99 28.44
C ILE A 317 -2.03 26.73 27.58
N THR A 318 -1.89 25.53 27.03
CA THR A 318 -0.86 25.18 26.04
C THR A 318 -0.80 26.22 24.92
N GLY A 319 0.39 26.70 24.61
CA GLY A 319 0.63 27.75 23.62
C GLY A 319 0.59 29.19 24.16
N LEU A 320 0.14 29.40 25.41
CA LEU A 320 0.39 30.65 26.12
C LEU A 320 1.82 30.67 26.70
N PRO A 321 2.43 31.85 26.93
CA PRO A 321 3.82 31.95 27.39
C PRO A 321 4.00 31.62 28.89
N ALA A 322 3.32 30.60 29.41
CA ALA A 322 3.47 30.09 30.77
C ALA A 322 4.67 29.11 30.84
N ILE A 323 5.86 29.65 30.54
CA ILE A 323 7.11 28.89 30.36
C ILE A 323 8.07 29.24 31.49
N PHE A 324 8.79 28.23 31.99
CA PHE A 324 9.88 28.41 32.94
C PHE A 324 11.13 28.91 32.21
N THR A 325 11.75 29.98 32.73
CA THR A 325 12.96 30.58 32.15
C THR A 325 14.10 30.55 33.15
N LEU A 326 15.34 30.64 32.68
CA LEU A 326 16.52 30.64 33.55
C LEU A 326 16.48 31.81 34.53
N THR A 327 16.74 31.52 35.80
CA THR A 327 16.79 32.57 36.83
C THR A 327 18.03 33.45 36.59
N PRO A 328 17.90 34.80 36.58
CA PRO A 328 19.03 35.72 36.36
C PRO A 328 20.14 35.62 37.43
N THR A 329 19.78 35.13 38.62
CA THR A 329 20.66 35.01 39.78
C THR A 329 20.37 33.67 40.45
N GLY A 330 21.39 32.83 40.64
CA GLY A 330 21.22 31.51 41.26
C GLY A 330 22.09 30.46 40.60
N HIS A 331 21.70 29.18 40.75
CA HIS A 331 22.36 28.07 40.08
C HIS A 331 21.98 28.06 38.58
N ASN A 332 22.89 27.60 37.72
CA ASN A 332 22.65 27.51 36.26
C ASN A 332 21.59 26.48 35.84
N LYS A 333 20.97 25.79 36.81
CA LYS A 333 19.94 24.76 36.63
C LYS A 333 18.59 25.17 37.22
N ASP A 334 18.55 26.34 37.86
CA ASP A 334 17.34 26.92 38.42
C ASP A 334 16.55 27.62 37.31
N LEU A 335 15.26 27.39 37.34
CA LEU A 335 14.28 27.99 36.46
C LEU A 335 13.20 28.67 37.30
N GLN A 336 12.67 29.77 36.77
CA GLN A 336 11.61 30.54 37.38
C GLN A 336 10.47 30.76 36.37
N LEU A 337 9.24 30.70 36.88
CA LEU A 337 8.02 31.09 36.18
C LEU A 337 7.51 32.42 36.76
N ASP A 338 7.27 33.41 35.90
CA ASP A 338 6.45 34.60 36.21
C ASP A 338 5.50 34.82 35.02
N TYR A 339 4.27 34.36 35.18
CA TYR A 339 3.25 34.39 34.13
C TYR A 339 2.00 35.13 34.60
N LYS A 340 1.61 36.17 33.86
CA LYS A 340 0.43 37.00 34.16
C LYS A 340 -0.49 37.03 32.95
N THR A 341 -1.75 36.66 33.15
CA THR A 341 -2.77 36.70 32.10
C THR A 341 -4.08 37.27 32.62
N ARG A 342 -4.83 37.94 31.74
CA ARG A 342 -6.19 38.45 31.98
C ARG A 342 -7.20 37.84 31.00
N SER A 343 -6.80 36.78 30.32
CA SER A 343 -7.48 36.27 29.11
C SER A 343 -8.08 34.88 29.29
N ILE A 344 -8.02 34.28 30.49
CA ILE A 344 -8.67 32.98 30.74
C ILE A 344 -10.17 33.23 30.86
N THR A 345 -10.99 32.53 30.07
CA THR A 345 -12.42 32.81 29.98
C THR A 345 -13.32 31.63 30.31
N TRP A 346 -14.52 31.96 30.81
CA TRP A 346 -15.68 31.09 30.90
C TRP A 346 -16.78 31.66 30.00
N THR A 347 -17.22 30.87 29.03
CA THR A 347 -18.25 31.28 28.07
C THR A 347 -19.60 30.67 28.46
N GLY A 348 -20.62 31.51 28.62
CA GLY A 348 -21.99 31.11 28.91
C GLY A 348 -22.53 30.12 27.88
N GLY A 349 -23.23 29.09 28.35
CA GLY A 349 -23.67 27.95 27.53
C GLY A 349 -22.60 26.91 27.21
N LYS A 350 -21.33 27.11 27.60
CA LYS A 350 -20.21 26.17 27.37
C LYS A 350 -19.34 25.99 28.62
N VAL A 351 -19.95 25.97 29.81
CA VAL A 351 -19.23 25.77 31.07
C VAL A 351 -19.32 24.31 31.50
N PHE A 352 -18.23 23.58 31.28
CA PHE A 352 -18.09 22.18 31.65
C PHE A 352 -17.12 22.00 32.83
N LYS A 353 -17.41 21.00 33.67
CA LYS A 353 -16.51 20.50 34.71
C LYS A 353 -15.32 19.75 34.09
N ALA A 354 -14.37 19.32 34.92
CA ALA A 354 -13.19 18.58 34.49
C ALA A 354 -13.53 17.24 33.80
N ASP A 355 -14.61 16.57 34.24
CA ASP A 355 -15.14 15.33 33.63
C ASP A 355 -15.87 15.51 32.30
N GLY A 356 -16.13 16.77 31.87
CA GLY A 356 -16.87 17.07 30.65
C GLY A 356 -18.39 17.16 30.82
N THR A 357 -18.91 16.97 32.05
CA THR A 357 -20.32 17.23 32.35
C THR A 357 -20.58 18.75 32.50
N PRO A 358 -21.79 19.25 32.22
CA PRO A 358 -22.15 20.64 32.49
C PRO A 358 -22.03 20.98 33.98
N THR A 359 -21.69 22.23 34.29
CA THR A 359 -21.66 22.72 35.68
C THR A 359 -23.02 22.62 36.36
N ALA A 360 -23.06 22.25 37.65
CA ALA A 360 -24.27 22.31 38.45
C ALA A 360 -24.43 23.65 39.20
N ILE A 361 -23.43 24.54 39.10
CA ILE A 361 -23.48 25.88 39.68
C ILE A 361 -24.50 26.71 38.89
N VAL A 362 -25.61 27.07 39.54
CA VAL A 362 -26.78 27.66 38.89
C VAL A 362 -26.46 28.96 38.17
N ASP A 363 -25.66 29.83 38.79
CA ASP A 363 -25.32 31.12 38.19
C ASP A 363 -24.38 30.98 36.97
N LEU A 364 -23.55 29.94 36.92
CA LEU A 364 -22.71 29.62 35.74
C LEU A 364 -23.50 28.88 34.66
N LEU A 365 -24.42 28.01 35.06
CA LEU A 365 -25.32 27.28 34.16
C LEU A 365 -26.28 28.24 33.46
N ASN A 366 -26.81 29.22 34.19
CA ASN A 366 -27.72 30.24 33.68
C ASN A 366 -27.01 31.44 33.06
N LEU A 367 -25.68 31.42 32.94
CA LEU A 367 -24.95 32.46 32.24
C LEU A 367 -25.37 32.45 30.77
N THR A 368 -25.99 33.55 30.32
CA THR A 368 -26.56 33.68 28.98
C THR A 368 -25.53 33.30 27.92
N ALA A 369 -25.98 32.55 26.90
CA ALA A 369 -25.11 32.06 25.84
C ALA A 369 -24.33 33.21 25.16
N GLY A 370 -23.02 33.05 25.04
CA GLY A 370 -22.14 34.03 24.40
C GLY A 370 -21.53 35.09 25.33
N TYR A 371 -22.00 35.21 26.58
CA TYR A 371 -21.30 36.03 27.58
C TYR A 371 -19.96 35.40 27.96
N ASN A 372 -18.93 36.22 28.12
CA ASN A 372 -17.58 35.76 28.48
C ASN A 372 -17.13 36.39 29.79
N VAL A 373 -16.93 35.58 30.82
CA VAL A 373 -16.29 36.01 32.07
C VAL A 373 -14.79 35.83 31.93
N LYS A 374 -14.03 36.93 32.02
CA LYS A 374 -12.56 36.94 32.02
C LYS A 374 -12.03 36.87 33.44
N VAL A 375 -11.05 36.01 33.67
CA VAL A 375 -10.36 35.83 34.95
C VAL A 375 -8.87 36.16 34.76
N ALA A 376 -8.37 36.98 35.69
CA ALA A 376 -6.96 37.30 35.80
C ALA A 376 -6.24 36.26 36.66
N VAL A 377 -5.18 35.68 36.12
CA VAL A 377 -4.35 34.68 36.81
C VAL A 377 -2.89 35.14 36.77
N ASN A 378 -2.26 35.13 37.94
CA ASN A 378 -0.82 35.35 38.12
C ASN A 378 -0.22 34.07 38.71
N LEU A 379 0.64 33.40 37.94
CA LEU A 379 1.39 32.22 38.35
C LEU A 379 2.84 32.61 38.55
N LYS A 380 3.38 32.23 39.70
CA LYS A 380 4.82 32.16 39.92
C LYS A 380 5.21 30.71 40.12
N GLY A 381 6.48 30.39 39.91
CA GLY A 381 6.97 29.05 40.18
C GLY A 381 8.48 29.00 40.19
N ASP A 382 9.00 27.98 40.84
CA ASP A 382 10.41 27.68 40.94
C ASP A 382 10.60 26.23 40.49
N ALA A 383 11.63 25.98 39.69
CA ALA A 383 11.96 24.65 39.21
C ALA A 383 13.48 24.46 39.17
N ASN A 384 13.94 23.21 39.31
CA ASN A 384 15.34 22.88 39.19
C ASN A 384 15.51 21.63 38.33
N THR A 385 16.28 21.77 37.24
CA THR A 385 16.43 20.73 36.22
C THR A 385 17.25 19.53 36.67
N GLN A 386 18.10 19.67 37.70
CA GLN A 386 18.95 18.58 38.20
C GLN A 386 18.23 17.75 39.27
N THR A 387 17.47 18.39 40.15
CA THR A 387 16.74 17.71 41.23
C THR A 387 15.36 17.25 40.78
N GLY A 388 14.86 17.71 39.63
CA GLY A 388 13.51 17.40 39.15
C GLY A 388 12.40 18.12 39.92
N SER A 389 12.74 18.98 40.90
CA SER A 389 11.76 19.67 41.72
C SER A 389 11.08 20.78 40.92
N VAL A 390 9.75 20.82 40.93
CA VAL A 390 8.94 21.91 40.38
C VAL A 390 7.89 22.31 41.41
N GLU A 391 7.68 23.61 41.57
CA GLU A 391 6.63 24.16 42.41
C GLU A 391 5.95 25.34 41.69
N VAL A 392 4.62 25.38 41.72
CA VAL A 392 3.81 26.46 41.14
C VAL A 392 2.92 27.10 42.19
N PHE A 393 3.04 28.42 42.29
CA PHE A 393 2.32 29.30 43.20
C PHE A 393 1.32 30.18 42.43
N PRO A 394 0.00 29.95 42.56
CA PRO A 394 -0.99 30.91 42.11
C PRO A 394 -1.00 32.10 43.07
N VAL A 395 -0.47 33.25 42.62
CA VAL A 395 -0.34 34.48 43.43
C VAL A 395 -1.65 35.26 43.46
N LYS A 396 -2.37 35.29 42.33
CA LYS A 396 -3.64 36.00 42.22
C LYS A 396 -4.55 35.25 41.25
N VAL A 397 -5.78 35.00 41.68
CA VAL A 397 -6.89 34.54 40.85
C VAL A 397 -8.07 35.45 41.19
N ALA A 398 -8.55 36.23 40.23
CA ALA A 398 -9.66 37.15 40.45
C ALA A 398 -10.40 37.42 39.15
N MET A 399 -11.68 37.78 39.24
CA MET A 399 -12.44 38.21 38.08
C MET A 399 -11.86 39.52 37.52
N ASP A 400 -11.73 39.58 36.20
CA ASP A 400 -11.26 40.78 35.49
C ASP A 400 -12.44 41.61 34.96
N SER A 401 -13.27 41.00 34.13
CA SER A 401 -14.39 41.65 33.44
C SER A 401 -15.39 40.62 32.92
N VAL A 402 -16.65 41.03 32.73
CA VAL A 402 -17.67 40.23 32.05
C VAL A 402 -18.03 40.92 30.75
N LEU A 403 -17.92 40.20 29.63
CA LEU A 403 -18.26 40.70 28.30
C LEU A 403 -19.58 40.10 27.84
N ASP A 404 -20.40 40.92 27.16
CA ASP A 404 -21.61 40.47 26.48
C ASP A 404 -21.30 39.66 25.21
N ALA A 405 -22.35 39.13 24.57
CA ALA A 405 -22.24 38.37 23.32
C ALA A 405 -21.66 39.19 22.15
N SER A 406 -21.69 40.52 22.25
CA SER A 406 -21.13 41.46 21.27
C SER A 406 -19.69 41.90 21.62
N GLY A 407 -19.14 41.43 22.74
CA GLY A 407 -17.79 41.76 23.22
C GLY A 407 -17.68 43.03 24.06
N ASN A 408 -18.79 43.69 24.43
CA ASN A 408 -18.77 44.88 25.29
C ASN A 408 -18.74 44.50 26.77
N ALA A 409 -18.02 45.28 27.57
CA ALA A 409 -18.00 45.07 29.03
C ALA A 409 -19.35 45.45 29.66
N ILE A 410 -19.88 44.56 30.50
CA ILE A 410 -21.07 44.82 31.31
C ILE A 410 -20.68 45.75 32.47
N SER A 411 -21.59 46.65 32.85
CA SER A 411 -21.44 47.49 34.05
C SER A 411 -21.29 46.66 35.33
N ILE A 412 -20.47 47.17 36.26
CA ILE A 412 -20.18 46.56 37.57
C ILE A 412 -21.43 46.41 38.46
N ASP A 413 -22.42 47.28 38.27
CA ASP A 413 -23.66 47.30 39.05
C ASP A 413 -24.72 46.30 38.53
N SER A 414 -24.45 45.62 37.41
CA SER A 414 -25.36 44.62 36.86
C SER A 414 -25.45 43.40 37.77
N ALA A 415 -26.66 42.88 37.99
CA ALA A 415 -26.89 41.68 38.79
C ALA A 415 -26.07 40.47 38.29
N THR A 416 -25.85 40.36 36.97
CA THR A 416 -25.01 39.30 36.38
C THR A 416 -23.54 39.48 36.77
N TYR A 417 -23.03 40.72 36.79
CA TYR A 417 -21.64 41.00 37.17
C TYR A 417 -21.40 40.62 38.64
N ILE A 418 -22.31 41.03 39.53
CA ILE A 418 -22.20 40.76 40.97
C ILE A 418 -22.16 39.25 41.25
N LYS A 419 -23.09 38.49 40.65
CA LYS A 419 -23.13 37.02 40.80
C LYS A 419 -21.85 36.33 40.32
N MET A 420 -21.28 36.79 39.21
CA MET A 420 -20.00 36.26 38.70
C MET A 420 -18.83 36.66 39.59
N ALA A 421 -18.84 37.89 40.14
CA ALA A 421 -17.82 38.36 41.07
C ALA A 421 -17.79 37.50 42.33
N ASP A 422 -18.96 37.14 42.88
CA ASP A 422 -19.07 36.30 44.08
C ASP A 422 -18.44 34.91 43.89
N ILE A 423 -18.56 34.33 42.69
CA ILE A 423 -18.00 33.01 42.35
C ILE A 423 -16.49 33.08 42.06
N PHE A 424 -16.07 34.02 41.19
CA PHE A 424 -14.70 34.03 40.68
C PHE A 424 -13.68 34.72 41.60
N ASN A 425 -14.13 35.53 42.57
CA ASN A 425 -13.23 36.11 43.59
C ASN A 425 -12.85 35.10 44.68
N ILE A 426 -13.63 34.04 44.87
CA ILE A 426 -13.31 32.93 45.81
C ILE A 426 -12.69 31.72 45.12
N THR A 427 -12.64 31.72 43.78
CA THR A 427 -12.10 30.63 42.98
C THR A 427 -10.59 30.51 43.17
N LYS A 428 -10.10 29.27 43.30
CA LYS A 428 -8.68 28.96 43.48
C LYS A 428 -8.18 28.05 42.38
N VAL A 429 -6.91 28.16 42.03
CA VAL A 429 -6.22 27.15 41.22
C VAL A 429 -5.62 26.16 42.21
N GLU A 430 -6.01 24.88 42.12
CA GLU A 430 -5.55 23.85 43.06
C GLU A 430 -4.67 22.78 42.39
N GLY A 431 -4.70 22.70 41.06
CA GLY A 431 -3.86 21.76 40.33
C GLY A 431 -3.40 22.26 38.97
N PHE A 432 -2.35 21.62 38.46
CA PHE A 432 -1.74 21.95 37.17
C PHE A 432 -1.13 20.72 36.50
N ASP A 433 -1.17 20.68 35.18
CA ASP A 433 -0.39 19.73 34.36
C ASP A 433 0.84 20.45 33.79
N LEU A 434 1.97 19.75 33.76
CA LEU A 434 3.21 20.21 33.14
C LEU A 434 3.46 19.46 31.85
N GLU A 435 3.97 20.17 30.85
CA GLU A 435 4.69 19.55 29.75
C GLU A 435 6.19 19.56 30.10
N ALA A 436 6.71 18.36 30.34
CA ALA A 436 8.00 18.10 30.94
C ALA A 436 8.64 16.88 30.28
N PHE A 437 9.94 16.95 29.98
CA PHE A 437 10.67 15.87 29.33
C PHE A 437 11.93 15.50 30.12
N ALA A 438 12.26 14.21 30.13
CA ALA A 438 13.58 13.77 30.55
C ALA A 438 14.62 14.07 29.48
N THR A 439 15.82 14.50 29.89
CA THR A 439 16.96 14.70 28.99
C THR A 439 17.40 13.42 28.29
N ASN A 440 17.17 12.26 28.93
CA ASN A 440 17.42 10.92 28.38
C ASN A 440 18.85 10.73 27.82
N THR A 441 19.85 11.41 28.39
CA THR A 441 21.26 11.30 27.94
C THR A 441 21.81 9.88 28.11
N ASN A 442 21.26 9.12 29.05
CA ASN A 442 21.58 7.71 29.31
C ASN A 442 20.80 6.72 28.42
N ALA A 443 19.96 7.19 27.49
CA ALA A 443 19.10 6.38 26.63
C ALA A 443 18.22 5.36 27.40
N ARG A 444 17.79 5.74 28.62
CA ARG A 444 16.89 4.91 29.46
C ARG A 444 15.50 4.78 28.86
N PHE A 445 14.96 5.88 28.33
CA PHE A 445 13.75 5.86 27.51
C PHE A 445 14.16 5.44 26.10
N ARG A 446 13.81 4.20 25.72
CA ARG A 446 14.06 3.71 24.37
C ARG A 446 12.99 4.29 23.44
N GLY A 447 13.43 4.97 22.38
CA GLY A 447 12.54 5.40 21.32
C GLY A 447 12.00 4.23 20.48
N LYS A 448 11.17 4.55 19.49
CA LYS A 448 10.70 3.57 18.51
C LYS A 448 11.88 3.08 17.67
N MET A 449 11.98 1.77 17.44
CA MET A 449 13.05 1.20 16.63
C MET A 449 12.64 1.14 15.17
N LEU A 450 13.54 1.53 14.26
CA LEU A 450 13.37 1.36 12.82
C LEU A 450 13.97 0.01 12.41
N THR A 451 13.22 -0.77 11.64
CA THR A 451 13.71 -2.02 11.05
C THR A 451 13.21 -2.15 9.62
N THR A 452 13.94 -2.89 8.79
CA THR A 452 13.56 -3.16 7.40
C THR A 452 13.46 -4.66 7.23
N ASP A 453 12.27 -5.14 6.89
CA ASP A 453 12.01 -6.55 6.64
C ASP A 453 11.82 -6.77 5.12
N THR A 454 12.26 -7.93 4.64
CA THR A 454 12.07 -8.34 3.25
C THR A 454 11.01 -9.43 3.21
N TYR A 455 9.94 -9.20 2.45
CA TYR A 455 8.86 -10.16 2.24
C TYR A 455 8.95 -10.70 0.83
N THR A 456 8.80 -12.01 0.70
CA THR A 456 8.93 -12.72 -0.56
C THR A 456 7.74 -13.64 -0.76
N THR A 457 7.03 -13.45 -1.87
CA THR A 457 5.90 -14.30 -2.27
C THR A 457 6.25 -15.06 -3.52
N VAL A 458 5.99 -16.36 -3.50
CA VAL A 458 6.27 -17.26 -4.62
C VAL A 458 4.98 -17.61 -5.35
N TYR A 459 4.97 -17.42 -6.66
CA TYR A 459 3.87 -17.78 -7.54
C TYR A 459 4.29 -18.93 -8.46
N THR A 460 3.69 -20.11 -8.26
CA THR A 460 3.86 -21.24 -9.19
C THR A 460 3.06 -21.01 -10.47
N VAL A 461 3.66 -21.32 -11.62
CA VAL A 461 3.03 -21.15 -12.94
C VAL A 461 2.56 -22.52 -13.44
N PRO A 462 1.23 -22.76 -13.52
CA PRO A 462 0.69 -24.05 -13.92
C PRO A 462 0.83 -24.27 -15.43
N VAL A 463 0.97 -25.54 -15.80
CA VAL A 463 0.78 -26.02 -17.17
C VAL A 463 -0.70 -25.97 -17.49
N ARG A 464 -1.08 -25.34 -18.60
CA ARG A 464 -2.48 -25.25 -19.04
C ARG A 464 -2.88 -26.47 -19.85
N ALA A 465 -4.09 -26.44 -20.42
CA ALA A 465 -4.61 -27.56 -21.19
C ALA A 465 -3.69 -27.90 -22.36
N LYS A 466 -3.39 -29.19 -22.50
CA LYS A 466 -2.62 -29.75 -23.61
C LYS A 466 -3.44 -29.66 -24.89
N LEU A 467 -2.94 -28.92 -25.88
CA LEU A 467 -3.50 -28.92 -27.23
C LEU A 467 -2.80 -29.96 -28.07
N ARG A 468 -3.60 -30.66 -28.86
CA ARG A 468 -3.15 -31.77 -29.69
C ARG A 468 -3.86 -31.66 -31.01
N GLU A 469 -3.08 -31.77 -32.06
CA GLU A 469 -3.58 -31.86 -33.40
C GLU A 469 -3.10 -33.14 -34.03
N VAL A 470 -4.04 -33.86 -34.64
CA VAL A 470 -3.78 -35.16 -35.24
C VAL A 470 -3.92 -35.01 -36.75
N THR A 471 -2.83 -35.25 -37.47
CA THR A 471 -2.78 -35.25 -38.93
C THR A 471 -2.46 -36.65 -39.45
N ALA A 472 -2.93 -36.95 -40.67
CA ALA A 472 -2.64 -38.22 -41.31
C ALA A 472 -1.20 -38.24 -41.86
N VAL A 473 -0.50 -39.37 -41.70
CA VAL A 473 0.92 -39.53 -42.09
C VAL A 473 1.15 -39.45 -43.62
N PHE A 474 0.09 -39.53 -44.43
CA PHE A 474 0.16 -39.52 -45.89
C PHE A 474 -0.33 -38.19 -46.48
N ASN A 475 0.51 -37.16 -46.48
CA ASN A 475 0.44 -36.10 -47.48
C ASN A 475 1.78 -35.40 -47.64
N ASN A 476 2.42 -35.57 -48.81
CA ASN A 476 3.56 -34.78 -49.29
C ASN A 476 3.13 -33.36 -49.69
N GLY A 477 2.33 -32.69 -48.86
CA GLY A 477 1.89 -31.32 -49.05
C GLY A 477 2.32 -30.49 -47.84
N SER A 478 3.23 -29.56 -48.06
CA SER A 478 3.81 -28.61 -47.10
C SER A 478 2.79 -27.78 -46.27
N ASP A 479 1.51 -27.85 -46.59
CA ASP A 479 0.50 -26.90 -46.12
C ASP A 479 -0.30 -27.43 -44.91
N GLY A 480 -0.23 -28.72 -44.62
CA GLY A 480 -0.97 -29.35 -43.51
C GLY A 480 -0.41 -29.04 -42.13
N ASP A 481 0.91 -28.89 -41.98
CA ASP A 481 1.58 -28.72 -40.68
C ASP A 481 1.49 -27.26 -40.17
N THR A 482 1.45 -26.29 -41.09
CA THR A 482 1.40 -24.85 -40.79
C THR A 482 0.00 -24.37 -40.39
N ALA A 483 -1.05 -24.89 -41.05
CA ALA A 483 -2.44 -24.54 -40.73
C ALA A 483 -2.83 -24.99 -39.31
N GLY A 484 -2.28 -26.13 -38.91
CA GLY A 484 -2.47 -26.70 -37.59
C GLY A 484 -1.84 -25.92 -36.45
N LEU A 485 -0.54 -25.61 -36.61
CA LEU A 485 0.18 -24.74 -35.69
C LEU A 485 -0.52 -23.39 -35.51
N LEU A 486 -1.04 -22.80 -36.60
CA LEU A 486 -1.81 -21.56 -36.55
C LEU A 486 -3.08 -21.71 -35.71
N GLY A 487 -3.82 -22.81 -35.85
CA GLY A 487 -5.00 -23.12 -35.03
C GLY A 487 -4.66 -23.18 -33.54
N GLN A 488 -3.54 -23.82 -33.17
CA GLN A 488 -3.05 -23.87 -31.79
C GLN A 488 -2.64 -22.49 -31.28
N ILE A 489 -1.97 -21.68 -32.10
CA ILE A 489 -1.58 -20.31 -31.75
C ILE A 489 -2.83 -19.46 -31.44
N GLN A 490 -3.83 -19.48 -32.32
CA GLN A 490 -5.05 -18.70 -32.16
C GLN A 490 -5.83 -19.11 -30.90
N PHE A 491 -5.96 -20.42 -30.64
CA PHE A 491 -6.61 -20.91 -29.44
C PHE A 491 -5.90 -20.40 -28.19
N ASN A 492 -4.58 -20.53 -28.11
CA ASN A 492 -3.81 -20.12 -26.94
C ASN A 492 -3.83 -18.61 -26.72
N LYS A 493 -3.80 -17.82 -27.79
CA LYS A 493 -3.94 -16.36 -27.73
C LYS A 493 -5.27 -15.95 -27.08
N GLN A 494 -6.36 -16.59 -27.50
CA GLN A 494 -7.70 -16.35 -26.94
C GLN A 494 -7.81 -16.86 -25.51
N ALA A 495 -7.26 -18.03 -25.21
CA ALA A 495 -7.26 -18.60 -23.86
C ALA A 495 -6.46 -17.74 -22.87
N LEU A 496 -5.31 -17.22 -23.29
CA LEU A 496 -4.46 -16.31 -22.49
C LEU A 496 -5.23 -15.03 -22.13
N THR A 497 -5.91 -14.44 -23.10
CA THR A 497 -6.77 -13.25 -22.90
C THR A 497 -7.92 -13.54 -21.94
N LYS A 498 -8.70 -14.60 -22.19
CA LYS A 498 -9.89 -14.92 -21.37
C LYS A 498 -9.55 -15.23 -19.91
N VAL A 499 -8.45 -15.94 -19.67
CA VAL A 499 -7.99 -16.22 -18.30
C VAL A 499 -7.61 -14.93 -17.57
N GLY A 500 -6.96 -13.98 -18.24
CA GLY A 500 -6.61 -12.69 -17.62
C GLY A 500 -7.83 -11.80 -17.32
N LEU A 501 -8.82 -11.75 -18.22
CA LEU A 501 -10.08 -11.05 -17.97
C LEU A 501 -10.92 -11.71 -16.85
N LEU A 502 -10.89 -13.04 -16.76
CA LEU A 502 -11.51 -13.76 -15.65
C LEU A 502 -10.86 -13.39 -14.33
N GLU A 503 -9.52 -13.39 -14.27
CA GLU A 503 -8.76 -13.00 -13.07
C GLU A 503 -9.07 -11.54 -12.65
N LEU A 504 -9.20 -10.63 -13.61
CA LEU A 504 -9.60 -9.24 -13.33
C LEU A 504 -10.99 -9.14 -12.67
N ASN A 505 -11.96 -9.91 -13.18
CA ASN A 505 -13.32 -9.95 -12.61
C ASN A 505 -13.34 -10.59 -11.22
N THR A 506 -12.57 -11.67 -11.01
CA THR A 506 -12.50 -12.33 -9.70
C THR A 506 -11.74 -11.49 -8.68
N ALA A 507 -10.73 -10.72 -9.10
CA ALA A 507 -9.93 -9.89 -8.21
C ALA A 507 -10.77 -8.90 -7.40
N LEU A 508 -11.76 -8.25 -8.03
CA LEU A 508 -12.67 -7.34 -7.31
C LEU A 508 -13.48 -8.07 -6.23
N THR A 509 -14.03 -9.23 -6.59
CA THR A 509 -14.84 -10.04 -5.67
C THR A 509 -14.01 -10.51 -4.49
N VAL A 510 -12.74 -10.89 -4.71
CA VAL A 510 -11.84 -11.26 -3.61
C VAL A 510 -11.53 -10.04 -2.74
N LEU A 511 -11.25 -8.88 -3.33
CA LEU A 511 -10.98 -7.65 -2.58
C LEU A 511 -12.15 -7.22 -1.68
N GLU A 512 -13.39 -7.43 -2.12
CA GLU A 512 -14.58 -7.15 -1.32
C GLU A 512 -14.74 -8.12 -0.12
N ASN A 513 -14.32 -9.38 -0.28
CA ASN A 513 -14.46 -10.43 0.75
C ASN A 513 -13.33 -10.48 1.78
N VAL A 514 -12.27 -9.71 1.56
CA VAL A 514 -11.03 -9.73 2.35
C VAL A 514 -11.00 -8.54 3.32
N SER A 515 -10.43 -8.68 4.52
CA SER A 515 -10.40 -7.59 5.50
C SER A 515 -9.52 -6.42 5.02
N ALA A 516 -9.75 -5.21 5.57
CA ALA A 516 -8.97 -4.02 5.20
C ALA A 516 -7.47 -4.17 5.54
N ASP A 517 -7.16 -4.92 6.61
CA ASP A 517 -5.80 -5.13 7.12
C ASP A 517 -5.10 -6.36 6.51
N THR A 518 -5.67 -6.95 5.45
CA THR A 518 -5.11 -8.17 4.89
C THR A 518 -3.75 -7.95 4.25
N GLU A 519 -2.82 -8.82 4.62
CA GLU A 519 -1.43 -8.84 4.16
C GLU A 519 -1.14 -9.94 3.13
N ASP A 520 -2.15 -10.75 2.80
CA ASP A 520 -2.04 -11.96 1.99
C ASP A 520 -2.46 -11.75 0.52
N TYR A 521 -3.17 -10.65 0.24
CA TYR A 521 -3.65 -10.36 -1.12
C TYR A 521 -2.59 -9.61 -1.94
N GLY A 522 -1.62 -10.37 -2.44
CA GLY A 522 -0.51 -9.86 -3.23
C GLY A 522 0.56 -9.16 -2.38
N ILE A 523 1.79 -9.13 -2.88
CA ILE A 523 2.94 -8.57 -2.14
C ILE A 523 2.77 -7.08 -1.80
N SER A 524 2.04 -6.34 -2.65
CA SER A 524 1.86 -4.91 -2.50
C SER A 524 0.93 -4.54 -1.36
N SER A 525 0.12 -5.49 -0.87
CA SER A 525 -0.68 -5.31 0.35
C SER A 525 0.17 -4.97 1.58
N ARG A 526 1.49 -5.18 1.57
CA ARG A 526 2.41 -4.74 2.63
C ARG A 526 2.83 -3.26 2.51
N LEU A 527 2.70 -2.69 1.33
CA LEU A 527 3.09 -1.32 1.01
C LEU A 527 1.88 -0.38 0.98
N VAL A 528 0.80 -0.81 0.34
CA VAL A 528 -0.45 -0.04 0.18
C VAL A 528 -1.60 -0.68 0.95
N SER A 529 -2.56 0.15 1.34
CA SER A 529 -3.81 -0.30 1.96
C SER A 529 -4.82 -0.72 0.88
N LYS A 530 -5.70 -1.65 1.23
CA LYS A 530 -6.77 -2.12 0.35
C LYS A 530 -7.71 -0.97 -0.03
N ALA A 531 -8.02 -0.83 -1.31
CA ALA A 531 -9.05 0.09 -1.77
C ALA A 531 -9.87 -0.54 -2.91
N SER A 532 -11.16 -0.73 -2.64
CA SER A 532 -12.14 -1.24 -3.61
C SER A 532 -13.30 -0.26 -3.74
N HIS A 533 -13.70 0.06 -4.97
CA HIS A 533 -14.87 0.90 -5.25
C HIS A 533 -15.72 0.26 -6.33
N ARG A 534 -17.01 0.01 -6.04
CA ARG A 534 -17.97 -0.49 -7.02
C ARG A 534 -19.14 0.47 -7.09
N GLU A 535 -19.47 0.95 -8.29
CA GLU A 535 -20.58 1.88 -8.51
C GLU A 535 -21.30 1.55 -9.81
N SER A 536 -22.64 1.56 -9.78
CA SER A 536 -23.48 1.45 -10.96
C SER A 536 -23.84 2.87 -11.44
N VAL A 537 -23.50 3.18 -12.69
CA VAL A 537 -23.72 4.48 -13.32
C VAL A 537 -24.74 4.32 -14.45
N ASP A 538 -25.90 4.92 -14.29
CA ASP A 538 -26.91 5.01 -15.34
C ASP A 538 -26.82 6.37 -16.04
N LEU A 539 -26.42 6.35 -17.32
CA LEU A 539 -26.24 7.56 -18.12
C LEU A 539 -27.55 8.27 -18.44
N THR A 540 -28.70 7.61 -18.36
CA THR A 540 -30.01 8.22 -18.64
C THR A 540 -30.39 9.28 -17.62
N THR A 541 -29.91 9.14 -16.38
CA THR A 541 -30.20 10.06 -15.26
C THR A 541 -29.23 11.23 -15.16
N ILE A 542 -28.06 11.12 -15.82
CA ILE A 542 -26.97 12.10 -15.71
C ILE A 542 -26.94 13.03 -16.93
N VAL A 543 -27.36 12.55 -18.10
CA VAL A 543 -27.31 13.29 -19.37
C VAL A 543 -28.72 13.67 -19.82
N ASP A 544 -29.20 14.82 -19.34
CA ASP A 544 -30.50 15.42 -19.68
C ASP A 544 -30.39 16.49 -20.79
N GLY A 545 -29.58 16.24 -21.82
CA GLY A 545 -29.42 17.18 -22.95
C GLY A 545 -30.64 17.19 -23.88
N LEU A 546 -31.29 18.35 -24.07
CA LEU A 546 -32.38 18.54 -25.04
C LEU A 546 -31.91 18.55 -26.51
N THR A 547 -30.64 18.90 -26.77
CA THR A 547 -30.03 19.02 -28.10
C THR A 547 -29.16 17.80 -28.43
N SER A 548 -29.32 17.23 -29.62
CA SER A 548 -28.63 16.01 -30.05
C SER A 548 -27.14 16.19 -30.35
N SER A 549 -26.66 17.42 -30.57
CA SER A 549 -25.24 17.72 -30.85
C SER A 549 -24.35 17.71 -29.61
N ASP A 550 -24.90 18.02 -28.43
CA ASP A 550 -24.11 18.24 -27.22
C ASP A 550 -24.03 16.96 -26.34
N ARG A 551 -24.92 15.99 -26.58
CA ARG A 551 -25.02 14.76 -25.78
C ARG A 551 -23.76 13.91 -25.77
N GLU A 552 -23.04 13.81 -26.89
CA GLU A 552 -21.77 13.06 -26.91
C GLU A 552 -20.73 13.74 -26.00
N ALA A 553 -20.65 15.07 -26.04
CA ALA A 553 -19.75 15.82 -25.17
C ALA A 553 -20.14 15.69 -23.69
N ASP A 554 -21.44 15.70 -23.39
CA ASP A 554 -21.96 15.53 -22.03
C ASP A 554 -21.66 14.13 -21.47
N ILE A 555 -21.83 13.06 -22.27
CA ILE A 555 -21.46 11.69 -21.88
C ILE A 555 -19.96 11.61 -21.56
N LYS A 556 -19.11 12.18 -22.42
CA LYS A 556 -17.65 12.21 -22.21
C LYS A 556 -17.29 12.95 -20.93
N ALA A 557 -17.92 14.10 -20.66
CA ALA A 557 -17.67 14.90 -19.47
C ALA A 557 -18.12 14.17 -18.19
N ALA A 558 -19.32 13.57 -18.21
CA ALA A 558 -19.86 12.81 -17.08
C ALA A 558 -18.98 11.61 -16.71
N LEU A 559 -18.59 10.81 -17.71
CA LEU A 559 -17.72 9.65 -17.49
C LEU A 559 -16.34 10.06 -16.99
N ARG A 560 -15.72 11.10 -17.57
CA ARG A 560 -14.42 11.60 -17.12
C ARG A 560 -14.47 12.11 -15.68
N LEU A 561 -15.52 12.83 -15.28
CA LEU A 561 -15.66 13.31 -13.91
C LEU A 561 -15.80 12.14 -12.92
N LYS A 562 -16.60 11.13 -13.26
CA LYS A 562 -16.75 9.91 -12.44
C LYS A 562 -15.44 9.13 -12.31
N ILE A 563 -14.69 8.98 -13.41
CA ILE A 563 -13.37 8.36 -13.43
C ILE A 563 -12.40 9.12 -12.51
N LYS A 564 -12.34 10.46 -12.61
CA LYS A 564 -11.46 11.31 -11.78
C LYS A 564 -11.80 11.17 -10.29
N ASN A 565 -13.08 11.26 -9.94
CA ASN A 565 -13.52 11.15 -8.55
C ASN A 565 -13.21 9.76 -7.97
N THR A 566 -13.43 8.70 -8.75
CA THR A 566 -13.12 7.32 -8.36
C THR A 566 -11.62 7.12 -8.18
N ALA A 567 -10.81 7.58 -9.15
CA ALA A 567 -9.35 7.49 -9.08
C ALA A 567 -8.80 8.25 -7.86
N LEU A 568 -9.32 9.44 -7.57
CA LEU A 568 -8.92 10.22 -6.39
C LEU A 568 -9.31 9.53 -5.07
N ALA A 569 -10.51 8.96 -4.99
CA ALA A 569 -10.96 8.20 -3.83
C ALA A 569 -10.07 6.97 -3.57
N LEU A 570 -9.75 6.21 -4.63
CA LEU A 570 -8.83 5.07 -4.55
C LEU A 570 -7.42 5.52 -4.16
N TYR A 571 -6.92 6.61 -4.73
CA TYR A 571 -5.58 7.15 -4.46
C TYR A 571 -5.41 7.60 -3.00
N SER A 572 -6.42 8.27 -2.44
CA SER A 572 -6.42 8.76 -1.05
C SER A 572 -6.58 7.62 -0.05
N THR A 573 -7.53 6.72 -0.28
CA THR A 573 -7.87 5.63 0.66
C THR A 573 -6.75 4.58 0.75
N SER A 574 -6.09 4.27 -0.37
CA SER A 574 -5.02 3.26 -0.43
C SER A 574 -3.66 3.73 0.09
N GLY A 575 -3.43 5.05 0.19
CA GLY A 575 -2.11 5.60 0.48
C GLY A 575 -1.08 5.38 -0.64
N TYR A 576 -1.54 5.11 -1.87
CA TYR A 576 -0.67 4.85 -3.02
C TYR A 576 0.28 6.03 -3.30
N ASN A 577 -0.14 7.29 -3.06
CA ASN A 577 0.71 8.47 -3.25
C ASN A 577 2.02 8.39 -2.45
N LYS A 578 1.92 7.97 -1.18
CA LYS A 578 3.05 7.95 -0.26
C LYS A 578 4.01 6.84 -0.62
N THR A 579 3.46 5.71 -1.02
CA THR A 579 4.26 4.57 -1.47
C THR A 579 4.99 4.91 -2.76
N LEU A 580 4.31 5.59 -3.70
CA LEU A 580 4.92 6.04 -4.94
C LEU A 580 6.01 7.08 -4.67
N GLU A 581 5.77 8.07 -3.81
CA GLU A 581 6.76 9.10 -3.46
C GLU A 581 7.98 8.50 -2.74
N ALA A 582 7.77 7.56 -1.83
CA ALA A 582 8.85 6.87 -1.11
C ALA A 582 9.70 5.98 -2.03
N THR A 583 9.10 5.39 -3.08
CA THR A 583 9.79 4.47 -3.99
C THR A 583 10.36 5.17 -5.23
N ARG A 584 9.65 6.18 -5.74
CA ARG A 584 9.90 6.89 -7.01
C ARG A 584 9.50 8.38 -6.88
N PRO A 585 10.35 9.22 -6.28
CA PRO A 585 10.04 10.63 -6.07
C PRO A 585 9.87 11.38 -7.42
N GLY A 586 8.86 12.25 -7.50
CA GLY A 586 8.63 13.13 -8.66
C GLY A 586 7.94 12.49 -9.87
N VAL A 587 7.57 11.21 -9.80
CA VAL A 587 6.85 10.52 -10.90
C VAL A 587 5.34 10.71 -10.74
N LYS A 588 4.67 11.17 -11.79
CA LYS A 588 3.21 11.25 -11.82
C LYS A 588 2.58 9.85 -11.86
N PRO A 589 1.60 9.53 -11.00
CA PRO A 589 0.88 8.26 -11.04
C PRO A 589 0.10 8.07 -12.34
N THR A 590 0.16 6.86 -12.90
CA THR A 590 -0.67 6.46 -14.06
C THR A 590 -1.83 5.58 -13.60
N VAL A 591 -3.05 6.03 -13.91
CA VAL A 591 -4.30 5.29 -13.77
C VAL A 591 -4.52 4.47 -15.04
N ILE A 592 -4.69 3.16 -14.87
CA ILE A 592 -5.03 2.24 -15.95
C ILE A 592 -6.53 2.00 -15.97
N ILE A 593 -7.12 2.09 -17.17
CA ILE A 593 -8.56 1.95 -17.40
C ILE A 593 -8.78 0.87 -18.45
N GLY A 594 -9.60 -0.12 -18.13
CA GLY A 594 -10.01 -1.18 -19.05
C GLY A 594 -11.51 -1.17 -19.22
N THR A 595 -11.99 -1.11 -20.47
CA THR A 595 -13.43 -1.04 -20.75
C THR A 595 -13.80 -1.78 -22.04
N ASP A 596 -15.08 -1.88 -22.34
CA ASP A 596 -15.56 -2.43 -23.62
C ASP A 596 -15.33 -1.42 -24.77
N THR A 597 -15.49 -1.86 -26.01
CA THR A 597 -15.33 -0.96 -27.16
C THR A 597 -16.44 0.09 -27.24
N ASN A 598 -17.64 -0.20 -26.76
CA ASN A 598 -18.77 0.73 -26.79
C ASN A 598 -18.55 1.95 -25.87
N ILE A 599 -18.16 1.73 -24.61
CA ILE A 599 -17.82 2.82 -23.67
C ILE A 599 -16.49 3.45 -24.06
N GLY A 600 -15.55 2.64 -24.57
CA GLY A 600 -14.24 3.07 -25.07
C GLY A 600 -14.28 4.15 -26.15
N MET A 601 -15.36 4.24 -26.94
CA MET A 601 -15.57 5.34 -27.90
C MET A 601 -15.64 6.72 -27.22
N TYR A 602 -16.11 6.77 -25.97
CA TYR A 602 -16.30 8.01 -25.23
C TYR A 602 -15.09 8.35 -24.33
N VAL A 603 -14.25 7.37 -23.98
CA VAL A 603 -13.14 7.55 -23.04
C VAL A 603 -11.80 7.32 -23.76
N SER A 604 -11.20 8.39 -24.26
CA SER A 604 -9.82 8.38 -24.78
C SER A 604 -8.80 8.58 -23.66
N SER A 605 -7.55 8.12 -23.80
CA SER A 605 -6.45 8.46 -22.86
C SER A 605 -6.31 9.98 -22.70
N PHE A 606 -6.04 10.43 -21.47
CA PHE A 606 -5.92 11.85 -21.11
C PHE A 606 -4.98 12.06 -19.92
N SER A 607 -4.59 13.29 -19.63
CA SER A 607 -3.71 13.63 -18.50
C SER A 607 -4.25 14.86 -17.78
N ASP A 608 -4.11 14.87 -16.46
CA ASP A 608 -4.48 15.95 -15.56
C ASP A 608 -3.24 16.43 -14.76
N GLU A 609 -3.44 17.41 -13.86
CA GLU A 609 -2.37 17.85 -12.96
C GLU A 609 -1.82 16.72 -12.09
N ILE A 610 -2.72 15.85 -11.59
CA ILE A 610 -2.41 14.79 -10.62
C ILE A 610 -2.08 13.45 -11.28
N PHE A 611 -2.84 13.03 -12.30
CA PHE A 611 -2.79 11.68 -12.88
C PHE A 611 -2.58 11.68 -14.39
N ASN A 612 -1.93 10.63 -14.90
CA ASN A 612 -2.02 10.22 -16.30
C ASN A 612 -3.04 9.09 -16.43
N TYR A 613 -3.91 9.11 -17.44
CA TYR A 613 -4.93 8.08 -17.66
C TYR A 613 -4.67 7.35 -18.96
N GLU A 614 -4.43 6.05 -18.85
CA GLU A 614 -4.25 5.16 -20.00
C GLU A 614 -5.47 4.25 -20.15
N VAL A 615 -6.11 4.30 -21.32
CA VAL A 615 -7.33 3.56 -21.59
C VAL A 615 -7.07 2.47 -22.63
N ALA A 616 -7.52 1.26 -22.32
CA ALA A 616 -7.56 0.14 -23.24
C ALA A 616 -8.99 -0.39 -23.38
N THR A 617 -9.30 -0.89 -24.57
CA THR A 617 -10.63 -1.42 -24.91
C THR A 617 -10.54 -2.90 -25.30
N SER A 618 -11.58 -3.65 -24.98
CA SER A 618 -11.73 -5.06 -25.33
C SER A 618 -13.08 -5.31 -25.99
N ASN A 619 -13.13 -6.29 -26.89
CA ASN A 619 -14.38 -6.76 -27.54
C ASN A 619 -14.95 -8.03 -26.87
N ASP A 620 -14.40 -8.47 -25.74
CA ASP A 620 -14.86 -9.68 -25.06
C ASP A 620 -16.08 -9.41 -24.18
N VAL A 621 -17.08 -10.30 -24.23
CA VAL A 621 -18.34 -10.24 -23.48
C VAL A 621 -18.12 -10.10 -21.97
N LEU A 622 -16.98 -10.57 -21.44
CA LEU A 622 -16.65 -10.42 -20.01
C LEU A 622 -16.50 -8.95 -19.57
N MET A 623 -16.27 -8.04 -20.51
CA MET A 623 -16.06 -6.60 -20.32
C MET A 623 -17.29 -5.74 -20.64
N ASP A 624 -18.35 -6.31 -21.23
CA ASP A 624 -19.54 -5.58 -21.65
C ASP A 624 -20.15 -4.77 -20.49
N GLY A 625 -20.32 -3.46 -20.71
CA GLY A 625 -20.89 -2.55 -19.70
C GLY A 625 -20.00 -2.30 -18.47
N LYS A 626 -18.74 -2.77 -18.46
CA LYS A 626 -17.82 -2.63 -17.32
C LYS A 626 -16.66 -1.70 -17.65
N LEU A 627 -16.27 -0.92 -16.66
CA LEU A 627 -15.08 -0.09 -16.69
C LEU A 627 -14.27 -0.31 -15.40
N PHE A 628 -13.11 -0.93 -15.54
CA PHE A 628 -12.17 -1.18 -14.46
C PHE A 628 -11.15 -0.06 -14.34
N LEU A 629 -10.80 0.33 -13.12
CA LEU A 629 -9.76 1.32 -12.82
C LEU A 629 -8.75 0.78 -11.80
N SER A 630 -7.46 0.97 -12.06
CA SER A 630 -6.40 0.71 -11.08
C SER A 630 -5.17 1.59 -11.37
N PHE A 631 -4.04 1.33 -10.72
CA PHE A 631 -2.76 1.99 -10.99
C PHE A 631 -1.76 1.05 -11.67
N GLY A 632 -0.92 1.61 -12.53
CA GLY A 632 0.11 0.86 -13.24
C GLY A 632 1.35 1.70 -13.51
N SER A 633 2.51 1.05 -13.57
CA SER A 633 3.76 1.69 -13.99
C SER A 633 3.97 1.51 -15.48
N MET A 634 4.06 2.63 -16.23
CA MET A 634 4.31 2.62 -17.68
C MET A 634 5.80 2.74 -18.05
N GLY A 635 6.71 2.46 -17.12
CA GLY A 635 8.15 2.58 -17.36
C GLY A 635 8.74 1.49 -18.26
N THR A 636 10.01 1.65 -18.62
CA THR A 636 10.80 0.76 -19.50
C THR A 636 10.86 -0.70 -19.03
N ASN A 637 10.62 -0.96 -17.74
CA ASN A 637 10.72 -2.29 -17.13
C ASN A 637 9.39 -3.06 -17.04
N ARG A 638 8.28 -2.48 -17.54
CA ARG A 638 6.93 -3.03 -17.39
C ARG A 638 6.77 -4.49 -17.85
N ASN A 639 7.47 -4.89 -18.91
CA ASN A 639 7.44 -6.26 -19.48
C ASN A 639 8.68 -7.09 -19.14
N LYS A 640 9.50 -6.63 -18.18
CA LYS A 640 10.74 -7.30 -17.78
C LYS A 640 10.68 -7.80 -16.35
N LEU A 641 10.03 -7.06 -15.46
CA LEU A 641 10.02 -7.30 -14.03
C LEU A 641 8.62 -7.07 -13.47
N GLY A 642 8.26 -7.85 -12.45
CA GLY A 642 7.02 -7.65 -11.72
C GLY A 642 7.14 -6.48 -10.75
N ASP A 643 6.53 -5.36 -11.11
CA ASP A 643 6.52 -4.15 -10.28
C ASP A 643 5.41 -4.25 -9.22
N PRO A 644 5.72 -4.18 -7.91
CA PRO A 644 4.69 -4.19 -6.86
C PRO A 644 3.77 -2.95 -6.92
N LEU A 645 4.15 -1.87 -7.61
CA LEU A 645 3.26 -0.71 -7.80
C LEU A 645 2.37 -0.81 -9.04
N SER A 646 2.39 -1.95 -9.74
CA SER A 646 1.44 -2.24 -10.82
C SER A 646 0.37 -3.21 -10.35
N PHE A 647 -0.82 -3.13 -10.95
CA PHE A 647 -1.97 -3.96 -10.57
C PHE A 647 -1.64 -5.45 -10.50
N GLY A 648 -1.04 -5.99 -11.55
CA GLY A 648 -0.63 -7.38 -11.60
C GLY A 648 0.42 -7.63 -12.66
N VAL A 649 0.70 -8.92 -12.88
CA VAL A 649 1.63 -9.40 -13.90
C VAL A 649 1.09 -10.70 -14.51
N CYS A 650 1.46 -10.95 -15.77
CA CYS A 650 1.29 -12.27 -16.38
C CYS A 650 2.66 -12.95 -16.49
N PHE A 651 2.87 -14.03 -15.77
CA PHE A 651 4.06 -14.87 -15.95
C PHE A 651 3.84 -15.82 -17.11
N TRP A 652 4.74 -15.79 -18.10
CA TRP A 652 4.74 -16.69 -19.26
C TRP A 652 6.02 -17.52 -19.26
N SER A 653 5.89 -18.84 -19.21
CA SER A 653 7.01 -19.77 -19.39
C SER A 653 6.97 -20.31 -20.82
N PRO A 654 7.99 -20.01 -21.64
CA PRO A 654 8.01 -20.48 -23.01
C PRO A 654 8.21 -21.99 -23.09
N GLU A 655 7.65 -22.61 -24.14
CA GLU A 655 7.64 -24.07 -24.29
C GLU A 655 8.11 -24.55 -25.67
N THR A 656 8.50 -25.82 -25.73
CA THR A 656 8.84 -26.50 -27.00
C THR A 656 7.60 -27.19 -27.56
N VAL A 657 7.26 -26.90 -28.82
CA VAL A 657 6.26 -27.63 -29.60
C VAL A 657 6.90 -28.91 -30.11
N ILE A 658 6.23 -30.04 -29.92
CA ILE A 658 6.73 -31.36 -30.28
C ILE A 658 5.79 -31.97 -31.32
N SER A 659 6.33 -32.45 -32.44
CA SER A 659 5.62 -33.27 -33.42
C SER A 659 6.11 -34.71 -33.31
N LEU A 660 5.21 -35.66 -33.06
CA LEU A 660 5.54 -37.06 -32.87
C LEU A 660 4.56 -37.98 -33.61
N GLN A 661 5.06 -39.08 -34.16
CA GLN A 661 4.19 -40.12 -34.72
C GLN A 661 3.80 -41.10 -33.62
N ARG A 662 2.49 -41.32 -33.42
CA ARG A 662 1.95 -42.25 -32.42
C ARG A 662 0.95 -43.20 -33.07
N GLN A 663 0.94 -44.45 -32.61
CA GLN A 663 -0.09 -45.40 -33.00
C GLN A 663 -1.31 -45.23 -32.10
N GLU A 664 -2.45 -44.83 -32.66
CA GLU A 664 -3.72 -44.65 -31.95
C GLU A 664 -4.80 -45.50 -32.62
N SER A 665 -5.44 -46.40 -31.86
CA SER A 665 -6.49 -47.31 -32.36
C SER A 665 -6.13 -48.07 -33.65
N GLY A 666 -4.88 -48.50 -33.80
CA GLY A 666 -4.43 -49.32 -34.93
C GLY A 666 -3.97 -48.55 -36.17
N ALA A 667 -4.11 -47.23 -36.21
CA ALA A 667 -3.57 -46.36 -37.25
C ALA A 667 -2.35 -45.57 -36.73
N VAL A 668 -1.35 -45.34 -37.60
CA VAL A 668 -0.25 -44.43 -37.30
C VAL A 668 -0.70 -43.02 -37.66
N VAL A 669 -0.66 -42.11 -36.69
CA VAL A 669 -1.01 -40.70 -36.87
C VAL A 669 0.16 -39.82 -36.45
N GLN A 670 0.30 -38.67 -37.08
CA GLN A 670 1.23 -37.64 -36.66
C GLN A 670 0.50 -36.69 -35.71
N GLU A 671 1.08 -36.43 -34.54
CA GLU A 671 0.47 -35.61 -33.49
C GLU A 671 1.41 -34.46 -33.14
N THR A 672 0.94 -33.22 -33.31
CA THR A 672 1.64 -32.00 -32.87
C THR A 672 1.04 -31.51 -31.56
N ILE A 673 1.89 -31.29 -30.56
CA ILE A 673 1.49 -31.07 -29.16
C ILE A 673 2.08 -29.76 -28.63
N SER A 674 1.27 -28.96 -27.95
CA SER A 674 1.66 -27.78 -27.16
C SER A 674 0.96 -27.74 -25.78
N MET A 675 1.60 -27.19 -24.75
CA MET A 675 1.11 -27.24 -23.35
C MET A 675 1.27 -25.90 -22.59
N PRO A 676 0.85 -24.74 -23.12
CA PRO A 676 1.35 -23.44 -22.66
C PRO A 676 1.30 -23.23 -21.14
N ARG A 677 2.33 -22.58 -20.60
CA ARG A 677 2.49 -22.31 -19.18
C ARG A 677 2.37 -20.83 -18.89
N TYR A 678 1.27 -20.45 -18.25
CA TYR A 678 1.06 -19.05 -17.87
C TYR A 678 0.15 -18.86 -16.66
N LYS A 679 0.40 -17.78 -15.93
CA LYS A 679 -0.40 -17.34 -14.79
C LYS A 679 -0.50 -15.82 -14.73
N HIS A 680 -1.73 -15.32 -14.75
CA HIS A 680 -2.06 -13.95 -14.33
C HIS A 680 -2.13 -13.91 -12.81
N GLN A 681 -1.48 -12.91 -12.22
CA GLN A 681 -1.43 -12.75 -10.77
C GLN A 681 -1.63 -11.28 -10.43
N THR A 682 -2.64 -10.98 -9.62
CA THR A 682 -2.81 -9.66 -9.01
C THR A 682 -1.79 -9.48 -7.90
N LEU A 683 -1.06 -8.36 -7.93
CA LEU A 683 -0.07 -7.98 -6.92
C LEU A 683 -0.62 -6.88 -5.99
N MET A 684 -1.42 -5.97 -6.54
CA MET A 684 -1.88 -4.77 -5.84
C MET A 684 -3.37 -4.82 -5.46
N PRO A 685 -3.72 -4.54 -4.19
CA PRO A 685 -5.09 -4.60 -3.70
C PRO A 685 -5.90 -3.31 -3.95
N ILE A 686 -5.81 -2.76 -5.16
CA ILE A 686 -6.52 -1.52 -5.55
C ILE A 686 -7.29 -1.76 -6.84
N LEU A 687 -8.62 -1.68 -6.80
CA LEU A 687 -9.46 -1.85 -7.98
C LEU A 687 -10.79 -1.10 -7.85
N GLY A 688 -11.11 -0.30 -8.86
CA GLY A 688 -12.43 0.30 -9.06
C GLY A 688 -13.19 -0.39 -10.19
N LEU A 689 -14.49 -0.55 -10.05
CA LEU A 689 -15.40 -1.01 -11.10
C LEU A 689 -16.57 -0.03 -11.20
N LEU A 690 -16.76 0.51 -12.40
CA LEU A 690 -17.95 1.25 -12.79
C LEU A 690 -18.76 0.37 -13.74
N GLU A 691 -19.97 0.01 -13.32
CA GLU A 691 -20.94 -0.70 -14.17
C GLU A 691 -21.79 0.36 -14.88
N ILE A 692 -21.63 0.49 -16.19
CA ILE A 692 -22.26 1.55 -16.99
C ILE A 692 -23.46 0.99 -17.73
N SER A 693 -24.61 1.62 -17.55
CA SER A 693 -25.87 1.25 -18.20
C SER A 693 -26.48 2.45 -18.94
N GLY A 694 -27.40 2.18 -19.88
CA GLY A 694 -28.17 3.21 -20.58
C GLY A 694 -27.48 3.88 -21.79
N VAL A 695 -26.30 3.41 -22.22
CA VAL A 695 -25.55 3.98 -23.37
C VAL A 695 -26.39 3.95 -24.67
N GLU A 696 -27.03 2.82 -24.95
CA GLU A 696 -27.87 2.64 -26.15
C GLU A 696 -29.17 3.46 -26.10
N GLU A 697 -29.74 3.71 -24.92
CA GLU A 697 -30.98 4.47 -24.78
C GLU A 697 -30.76 5.96 -24.97
N VAL A 698 -29.63 6.48 -24.48
CA VAL A 698 -29.25 7.89 -24.65
C VAL A 698 -28.88 8.20 -26.11
N THR A 699 -28.24 7.24 -26.80
CA THR A 699 -27.88 7.34 -28.22
C THR A 699 -29.06 7.01 -29.16
N GLY A 700 -29.92 6.05 -28.81
CA GLY A 700 -31.06 5.58 -29.59
C GLY A 700 -32.22 6.59 -29.73
N LYS A 701 -32.30 7.60 -28.84
CA LYS A 701 -33.20 8.76 -29.03
C LYS A 701 -32.95 9.53 -30.36
N ILE A 702 -31.81 9.31 -31.02
CA ILE A 702 -31.48 9.88 -32.33
C ILE A 702 -32.37 9.29 -33.46
N ALA A 703 -32.81 8.03 -33.34
CA ALA A 703 -33.53 7.35 -34.43
C ALA A 703 -35.03 7.67 -34.51
N GLN A 704 -35.66 8.16 -33.44
CA GLN A 704 -37.11 8.41 -33.42
C GLN A 704 -37.53 9.79 -33.96
N LEU A 705 -36.60 10.74 -34.10
CA LEU A 705 -36.92 12.08 -34.63
C LEU A 705 -36.97 12.16 -36.16
N ASN A 706 -36.52 11.13 -36.89
CA ASN A 706 -36.51 11.08 -38.36
C ASN A 706 -37.65 10.23 -38.98
N LYS A 707 -38.64 9.79 -38.20
CA LYS A 707 -39.83 9.07 -38.71
C LYS A 707 -41.07 9.96 -38.86
N GLY A 708 -40.86 11.24 -39.17
CA GLY A 708 -41.96 12.20 -39.37
C GLY A 708 -41.59 13.32 -40.32
N VAL A 709 -41.38 13.00 -41.60
CA VAL A 709 -41.65 13.88 -42.76
C VAL A 709 -42.24 13.02 -43.87
#